data_AF-A0A1Q8T1Z8-F1
#
_entry.id   AF-A0A1Q8T1Z8-F1
#
_cell.length_a   1.000
_cell.length_b   1.000
_cell.length_c   1.000
_cell.angle_alpha   90.00
_cell.angle_beta   90.00
_cell.angle_gamma   90.00
#
_symmetry.space_group_name_H-M   'P 1'
#
loop_
_entity.id
_entity.type
_entity.pdbx_description
1 polymer ?
#
loop_
_entity_poly.entity_id
_entity_poly.type
_entity_poly.pdbx_seq_one_letter_code
_entity_poly.pdbx_strand_id
1 'polypeptide(L)'
;MSELLFPWWAQQLTLRGWPFASDARQALGADEVFVRLQSLGIGDRDEFAWRLWDSATNIQEVASSRLEALELLALGSRAGWTDPQSDDTWLCLLARDIVTTFPTLRGWVTALARAGEPIPDEAGRELLSRERQQRGVSWSRLRHDLRPIESSTPSGSENFWSAGPWRARAAIAPVLAWPFECSADERRQRQALLREQGEVGGRDELLSLLFWLAGQGHRYGWDMDATRVGRQGPAAQVEWLESLNDQRDYGQVLLRLLADGEPLEWAAWDWLRLVDQAFLGYCAGWLSASEAETFAAHAVDLLQQRYADWREVAQAYQRGRSLYEGRDLRDSFEDDWEPLLAGSASPWQVSLRDTLEPPQRDSARAFVQQHRAAADSWVLAIAAIRDPDLVHRRHLAEPIGQSRLEDAERYLSEVLGLHREEGVAGLSRFWMPAQVHHLNQLAADARHSSSRRAAGRSRRQLAACAEHAATITMAEKYAFYLVMAADSGRYPPAEIEALARSLCDVLSRFYSSPLRLLAAWHAWETVLSQDEAPEEVSLADDIAWHLADPGSPFRWLSPSRSITWREPGVRPTLTRFTAMSLAGPLNEALWQAPQPLSPQDRADLGEWVEHQYALQGAAGLVDFLDFLVGSGDRQDYLINYAPYTLNRARLDAEIAILESGDCADEERIHLLRLKHVRDNACHCNDQDMTAWDVAQLVDLALAGRQLDWLDENRLSYYLDAALRLAERHYSSWQDYAEGLYSGFGFFMDDTPERDAFLARFRQALDAWLEASPLLAGAWASLDFPGSAMGHWTSLHIDILPGEPQHLH
;
A
#
# COMPACT_ATOMS: atom_id res chain seq x y z
N MET A 1 -30.31 11.31 47.77
CA MET A 1 -29.24 10.28 47.77
C MET A 1 -27.95 10.83 48.39
N SER A 2 -27.51 12.04 48.01
CA SER A 2 -26.32 12.71 48.58
C SER A 2 -26.37 12.98 50.10
N GLU A 3 -27.56 13.11 50.70
CA GLU A 3 -27.70 13.52 52.12
C GLU A 3 -27.07 12.55 53.14
N LEU A 4 -26.99 11.24 52.84
CA LEU A 4 -26.36 10.25 53.72
C LEU A 4 -25.06 9.67 53.15
N LEU A 5 -24.91 9.63 51.83
CA LEU A 5 -23.79 8.96 51.18
C LEU A 5 -22.46 9.72 51.36
N PHE A 6 -22.42 11.04 51.11
CA PHE A 6 -21.20 11.82 51.28
C PHE A 6 -20.75 11.94 52.75
N PRO A 7 -21.66 12.16 53.72
CA PRO A 7 -21.27 12.15 55.14
C PRO A 7 -20.82 10.76 55.63
N TRP A 8 -21.40 9.67 55.09
CA TRP A 8 -20.94 8.31 55.39
C TRP A 8 -19.54 8.07 54.84
N TRP A 9 -19.27 8.49 53.61
CA TRP A 9 -17.97 8.36 52.98
C TRP A 9 -16.88 9.10 53.76
N ALA A 10 -17.15 10.36 54.12
CA ALA A 10 -16.24 11.16 54.95
C ALA A 10 -16.00 10.52 56.33
N GLN A 11 -17.02 9.86 56.91
CA GLN A 11 -16.86 9.07 58.14
C GLN A 11 -15.93 7.88 57.93
N GLN A 12 -16.04 7.15 56.81
CA GLN A 12 -15.18 5.99 56.57
C GLN A 12 -13.71 6.38 56.40
N LEU A 13 -13.41 7.50 55.74
CA LEU A 13 -12.03 7.94 55.53
C LEU A 13 -11.30 8.35 56.81
N THR A 14 -12.01 8.61 57.92
CA THR A 14 -11.36 8.79 59.23
C THR A 14 -10.56 7.56 59.67
N LEU A 15 -10.90 6.37 59.17
CA LEU A 15 -10.14 5.12 59.36
C LEU A 15 -8.76 5.15 58.69
N ARG A 16 -8.56 6.05 57.71
CA ARG A 16 -7.27 6.30 57.03
C ARG A 16 -6.58 7.58 57.53
N GLY A 17 -7.03 8.12 58.66
CA GLY A 17 -6.47 9.33 59.26
C GLY A 17 -6.91 10.64 58.59
N TRP A 18 -7.95 10.62 57.75
CA TRP A 18 -8.48 11.83 57.13
C TRP A 18 -9.19 12.72 58.16
N PRO A 19 -9.15 14.05 57.99
CA PRO A 19 -9.88 14.97 58.87
C PRO A 19 -11.39 14.80 58.67
N PHE A 20 -12.15 15.02 59.75
CA PHE A 20 -13.59 14.91 59.70
C PHE A 20 -14.21 16.08 58.91
N ALA A 21 -14.91 15.77 57.82
CA ALA A 21 -15.62 16.71 56.97
C ALA A 21 -17.05 16.24 56.66
N SER A 22 -17.90 17.11 56.11
CA SER A 22 -19.22 16.72 55.60
C SER A 22 -19.16 15.97 54.26
N ASP A 23 -18.07 16.16 53.52
CA ASP A 23 -17.80 15.55 52.22
C ASP A 23 -16.30 15.25 52.14
N ALA A 24 -15.94 14.03 51.77
CA ALA A 24 -14.56 13.57 51.64
C ALA A 24 -13.75 14.42 50.65
N ARG A 25 -14.39 14.93 49.59
CA ARG A 25 -13.75 15.76 48.55
C ARG A 25 -13.23 17.09 49.08
N GLN A 26 -13.74 17.53 50.23
CA GLN A 26 -13.39 18.82 50.86
C GLN A 26 -12.46 18.65 52.05
N ALA A 27 -12.13 17.40 52.42
CA ALA A 27 -11.33 17.09 53.60
C ALA A 27 -9.86 17.50 53.47
N LEU A 28 -9.31 17.47 52.24
CA LEU A 28 -7.91 17.79 51.94
C LEU A 28 -7.78 18.95 50.93
N GLY A 29 -6.71 19.73 51.07
CA GLY A 29 -6.29 20.71 50.06
C GLY A 29 -5.74 20.05 48.79
N ALA A 30 -5.68 20.78 47.68
CA ALA A 30 -5.19 20.24 46.40
C ALA A 30 -3.74 19.73 46.50
N ASP A 31 -2.85 20.49 47.16
CA ASP A 31 -1.45 20.09 47.34
C ASP A 31 -1.30 18.84 48.22
N GLU A 32 -2.13 18.72 49.27
CA GLU A 32 -2.15 17.56 50.16
C GLU A 32 -2.61 16.29 49.41
N VAL A 33 -3.56 16.43 48.49
CA VAL A 33 -4.03 15.34 47.63
C VAL A 33 -2.91 14.84 46.71
N PHE A 34 -2.17 15.73 46.06
CA PHE A 34 -1.05 15.31 45.20
C PHE A 34 0.08 14.65 45.99
N VAL A 35 0.43 15.17 47.16
CA VAL A 35 1.40 14.53 48.07
C VAL A 35 0.91 13.14 48.49
N ARG A 36 -0.39 13.00 48.81
CA ARG A 36 -0.98 11.73 49.20
C ARG A 36 -0.97 10.72 48.04
N LEU A 37 -1.36 11.12 46.83
CA LEU A 37 -1.31 10.29 45.62
C LEU A 37 0.13 9.80 45.34
N GLN A 38 1.11 10.70 45.39
CA GLN A 38 2.52 10.32 45.23
C GLN A 38 3.01 9.35 46.30
N SER A 39 2.58 9.51 47.56
CA SER A 39 2.93 8.57 48.64
C SER A 39 2.36 7.16 48.43
N LEU A 40 1.28 7.05 47.64
CA LEU A 40 0.67 5.78 47.22
C LEU A 40 1.29 5.23 45.92
N GLY A 41 2.29 5.93 45.35
CA GLY A 41 2.91 5.57 44.07
C GLY A 41 2.07 5.94 42.85
N ILE A 42 1.02 6.74 43.01
CA ILE A 42 0.10 7.12 41.93
C ILE A 42 0.55 8.45 41.35
N GLY A 43 1.26 8.37 40.21
CA GLY A 43 1.84 9.53 39.54
C GLY A 43 0.91 10.17 38.51
N ASP A 44 -0.03 9.42 37.94
CA ASP A 44 -0.89 9.89 36.85
C ASP A 44 -2.28 9.23 36.84
N ARG A 45 -3.09 9.68 35.87
CA ARG A 45 -4.47 9.24 35.67
C ARG A 45 -4.59 7.75 35.29
N ASP A 46 -3.59 7.20 34.62
CA ASP A 46 -3.63 5.82 34.12
C ASP A 46 -3.39 4.85 35.29
N GLU A 47 -2.36 5.08 36.10
CA GLU A 47 -2.12 4.32 37.33
C GLU A 47 -3.30 4.47 38.30
N PHE A 48 -3.85 5.68 38.43
CA PHE A 48 -5.03 5.92 39.25
C PHE A 48 -6.23 5.05 38.84
N ALA A 49 -6.54 5.00 37.55
CA ALA A 49 -7.67 4.24 37.04
C ALA A 49 -7.53 2.74 37.33
N TRP A 50 -6.33 2.19 37.11
CA TRP A 50 -6.02 0.80 37.46
C TRP A 50 -6.17 0.52 38.95
N ARG A 51 -5.57 1.36 39.81
CA ARG A 51 -5.63 1.19 41.27
C ARG A 51 -7.04 1.28 41.82
N LEU A 52 -7.83 2.23 41.32
CA LEU A 52 -9.23 2.37 41.73
C LEU A 52 -10.02 1.11 41.36
N TRP A 53 -9.84 0.61 40.15
CA TRP A 53 -10.55 -0.57 39.66
C TRP A 53 -10.17 -1.86 40.37
N ASP A 54 -8.87 -2.10 40.52
CA ASP A 54 -8.34 -3.27 41.24
C ASP A 54 -8.84 -3.24 42.69
N SER A 55 -8.69 -2.11 43.38
CA SER A 55 -9.19 -1.94 44.76
C SER A 55 -10.71 -2.16 44.88
N ALA A 56 -11.47 -1.74 43.87
CA ALA A 56 -12.93 -1.89 43.82
C ALA A 56 -13.40 -3.30 43.44
N THR A 57 -12.54 -4.18 42.92
CA THR A 57 -12.91 -5.51 42.45
C THR A 57 -12.16 -6.65 43.14
N ASN A 58 -11.06 -6.37 43.84
CA ASN A 58 -10.26 -7.35 44.56
C ASN A 58 -11.11 -8.15 45.56
N ILE A 59 -10.93 -9.48 45.53
CA ILE A 59 -11.70 -10.47 46.31
C ILE A 59 -10.90 -11.07 47.48
N GLN A 60 -9.58 -10.88 47.55
CA GLN A 60 -8.74 -11.51 48.57
C GLN A 60 -8.78 -10.74 49.89
N GLU A 61 -8.67 -9.41 49.84
CA GLU A 61 -8.68 -8.53 51.03
C GLU A 61 -9.80 -7.49 50.98
N VAL A 62 -11.02 -7.95 50.71
CA VAL A 62 -12.20 -7.12 50.40
C VAL A 62 -12.35 -5.90 51.31
N ALA A 63 -12.17 -6.04 52.63
CA ALA A 63 -12.32 -4.89 53.53
C ALA A 63 -11.26 -3.80 53.31
N SER A 64 -9.98 -4.19 53.21
CA SER A 64 -8.87 -3.26 53.01
C SER A 64 -8.97 -2.59 51.64
N SER A 65 -9.15 -3.38 50.57
CA SER A 65 -9.23 -2.89 49.19
C SER A 65 -10.42 -1.94 48.99
N ARG A 66 -11.58 -2.19 49.61
CA ARG A 66 -12.71 -1.26 49.50
C ARG A 66 -12.52 0.04 50.26
N LEU A 67 -11.79 0.01 51.39
CA LEU A 67 -11.42 1.24 52.10
C LEU A 67 -10.40 2.05 51.27
N GLU A 68 -9.44 1.37 50.63
CA GLU A 68 -8.51 1.97 49.69
C GLU A 68 -9.24 2.59 48.49
N ALA A 69 -10.17 1.88 47.86
CA ALA A 69 -10.98 2.40 46.77
C ALA A 69 -11.77 3.68 47.16
N LEU A 70 -12.31 3.74 48.39
CA LEU A 70 -12.96 4.94 48.90
C LEU A 70 -11.96 6.11 49.08
N GLU A 71 -10.73 5.83 49.52
CA GLU A 71 -9.68 6.85 49.64
C GLU A 71 -9.24 7.35 48.25
N LEU A 72 -8.98 6.44 47.32
CA LEU A 72 -8.61 6.74 45.95
C LEU A 72 -9.69 7.58 45.26
N LEU A 73 -10.96 7.21 45.37
CA LEU A 73 -12.06 7.99 44.78
C LEU A 73 -12.08 9.44 45.30
N ALA A 74 -11.74 9.67 46.57
CA ALA A 74 -11.75 11.00 47.16
C ALA A 74 -10.58 11.84 46.64
N LEU A 75 -9.40 11.21 46.54
CA LEU A 75 -8.20 11.81 45.97
C LEU A 75 -8.40 12.14 44.49
N GLY A 76 -8.89 11.20 43.68
CA GLY A 76 -9.13 11.38 42.25
C GLY A 76 -10.17 12.45 41.94
N SER A 77 -11.28 12.45 42.67
CA SER A 77 -12.31 13.50 42.58
C SER A 77 -11.73 14.89 42.87
N ARG A 78 -10.92 15.00 43.93
CA ARG A 78 -10.29 16.27 44.30
C ARG A 78 -9.18 16.69 43.34
N ALA A 79 -8.49 15.73 42.72
CA ALA A 79 -7.50 15.97 41.68
C ALA A 79 -8.11 16.32 40.31
N GLY A 80 -9.44 16.15 40.13
CA GLY A 80 -10.11 16.35 38.84
C GLY A 80 -9.82 15.24 37.83
N TRP A 81 -9.55 14.03 38.32
CA TRP A 81 -9.28 12.84 37.51
C TRP A 81 -10.54 12.05 37.16
N THR A 82 -11.64 12.35 37.84
CA THR A 82 -13.00 11.86 37.61
C THR A 82 -13.95 13.05 37.44
N ASP A 83 -15.12 12.81 36.84
CA ASP A 83 -16.21 13.79 36.81
C ASP A 83 -17.23 13.54 37.95
N PRO A 84 -18.04 14.54 38.33
CA PRO A 84 -18.98 14.39 39.46
C PRO A 84 -20.02 13.26 39.31
N GLN A 85 -20.41 12.92 38.09
CA GLN A 85 -21.37 11.83 37.86
C GLN A 85 -20.69 10.48 38.05
N SER A 86 -19.45 10.33 37.56
CA SER A 86 -18.63 9.15 37.80
C SER A 86 -18.34 8.95 39.29
N ASP A 87 -18.00 10.02 40.01
CA ASP A 87 -17.78 9.97 41.47
C ASP A 87 -18.97 9.37 42.21
N ASP A 88 -20.17 9.89 41.94
CA ASP A 88 -21.39 9.45 42.60
C ASP A 88 -21.70 7.98 42.25
N THR A 89 -21.42 7.56 41.02
CA THR A 89 -21.67 6.19 40.55
C THR A 89 -20.71 5.20 41.20
N TRP A 90 -19.41 5.51 41.21
CA TRP A 90 -18.38 4.71 41.89
C TRP A 90 -18.62 4.64 43.40
N LEU A 91 -18.96 5.77 44.03
CA LEU A 91 -19.26 5.82 45.46
C LEU A 91 -20.49 4.98 45.80
N CYS A 92 -21.56 5.05 44.99
CA CYS A 92 -22.74 4.21 45.17
C CYS A 92 -22.41 2.72 45.05
N LEU A 93 -21.58 2.35 44.06
CA LEU A 93 -21.15 0.97 43.88
C LEU A 93 -20.35 0.46 45.08
N LEU A 94 -19.34 1.22 45.51
CA LEU A 94 -18.50 0.86 46.66
C LEU A 94 -19.32 0.79 47.95
N ALA A 95 -20.18 1.78 48.19
CA ALA A 95 -21.06 1.79 49.36
C ALA A 95 -21.99 0.58 49.37
N ARG A 96 -22.60 0.26 48.23
CA ARG A 96 -23.46 -0.91 48.07
C ARG A 96 -22.69 -2.19 48.38
N ASP A 97 -21.53 -2.38 47.75
CA ASP A 97 -20.71 -3.58 47.94
C ASP A 97 -20.26 -3.76 49.40
N ILE A 98 -19.87 -2.66 50.06
CA ILE A 98 -19.48 -2.67 51.47
C ILE A 98 -20.66 -3.05 52.37
N VAL A 99 -21.84 -2.43 52.21
CA VAL A 99 -22.97 -2.68 53.14
C VAL A 99 -23.68 -4.02 52.88
N THR A 100 -23.56 -4.59 51.68
CA THR A 100 -24.05 -5.94 51.36
C THR A 100 -23.10 -7.00 51.92
N THR A 101 -21.79 -6.83 51.72
CA THR A 101 -20.75 -7.75 52.20
C THR A 101 -20.60 -7.69 53.72
N PHE A 102 -20.70 -6.49 54.31
CA PHE A 102 -20.61 -6.24 55.75
C PHE A 102 -21.91 -5.64 56.29
N PRO A 103 -22.85 -6.47 56.79
CA PRO A 103 -24.19 -6.04 57.17
C PRO A 103 -24.27 -5.01 58.32
N THR A 104 -23.17 -4.79 59.05
CA THR A 104 -23.11 -3.88 60.21
C THR A 104 -21.76 -3.14 60.25
N LEU A 105 -21.75 -1.91 60.78
CA LEU A 105 -20.52 -1.14 61.00
C LEU A 105 -19.50 -1.90 61.85
N ARG A 106 -19.97 -2.66 62.86
CA ARG A 106 -19.09 -3.51 63.67
C ARG A 106 -18.43 -4.61 62.83
N GLY A 107 -19.18 -5.24 61.93
CA GLY A 107 -18.65 -6.25 61.01
C GLY A 107 -17.57 -5.67 60.10
N TRP A 108 -17.82 -4.48 59.55
CA TRP A 108 -16.86 -3.73 58.73
C TRP A 108 -15.55 -3.42 59.48
N VAL A 109 -15.64 -2.77 60.65
CA VAL A 109 -14.45 -2.42 61.46
C VAL A 109 -13.69 -3.67 61.92
N THR A 110 -14.39 -4.76 62.26
CA THR A 110 -13.74 -6.01 62.66
C THR A 110 -12.99 -6.66 61.49
N ALA A 111 -13.53 -6.57 60.27
CA ALA A 111 -12.88 -7.09 59.08
C ALA A 111 -11.60 -6.29 58.76
N LEU A 112 -11.65 -4.96 58.88
CA LEU A 112 -10.48 -4.09 58.73
C LEU A 112 -9.39 -4.36 59.77
N ALA A 113 -9.76 -4.52 61.05
CA ALA A 113 -8.80 -4.83 62.12
C ALA A 113 -8.06 -6.16 61.87
N ARG A 114 -8.72 -7.15 61.26
CA ARG A 114 -8.11 -8.44 60.89
C ARG A 114 -7.10 -8.33 59.75
N ALA A 115 -7.20 -7.30 58.92
CA ALA A 115 -6.24 -7.03 57.85
C ALA A 115 -4.90 -6.46 58.36
N GLY A 116 -4.74 -6.24 59.68
CA GLY A 116 -3.44 -6.01 60.30
C GLY A 116 -3.01 -4.56 60.45
N GLU A 117 -3.88 -3.58 60.17
CA GLU A 117 -3.56 -2.17 60.41
C GLU A 117 -3.90 -1.72 61.85
N PRO A 118 -3.01 -0.99 62.56
CA PRO A 118 -3.25 -0.53 63.94
C PRO A 118 -4.12 0.73 64.04
N ILE A 119 -4.24 1.51 62.95
CA ILE A 119 -4.99 2.77 62.89
C ILE A 119 -6.53 2.56 62.93
N PRO A 120 -7.11 1.54 62.25
CA PRO A 120 -8.54 1.22 62.31
C PRO A 120 -9.09 0.93 63.71
N ASP A 121 -8.28 0.51 64.69
CA ASP A 121 -8.78 0.11 66.02
C ASP A 121 -9.21 1.29 66.90
N GLU A 122 -8.51 2.43 66.83
CA GLU A 122 -8.89 3.64 67.56
C GLU A 122 -9.99 4.41 66.81
N ALA A 123 -9.79 4.68 65.52
CA ALA A 123 -10.76 5.36 64.68
C ALA A 123 -12.07 4.56 64.55
N GLY A 124 -12.00 3.22 64.47
CA GLY A 124 -13.16 2.34 64.42
C GLY A 124 -13.96 2.31 65.73
N ARG A 125 -13.30 2.40 66.89
CA ARG A 125 -13.99 2.56 68.19
C ARG A 125 -14.74 3.89 68.26
N GLU A 126 -14.16 4.95 67.76
CA GLU A 126 -14.81 6.27 67.67
C GLU A 126 -16.01 6.25 66.72
N LEU A 127 -15.89 5.66 65.52
CA LEU A 127 -17.01 5.50 64.60
C LEU A 127 -18.18 4.70 65.21
N LEU A 128 -17.87 3.60 65.89
CA LEU A 128 -18.88 2.80 66.61
C LEU A 128 -19.54 3.57 67.76
N SER A 129 -18.78 4.42 68.46
CA SER A 129 -19.30 5.30 69.52
C SER A 129 -20.26 6.34 68.95
N ARG A 130 -19.89 6.98 67.82
CA ARG A 130 -20.71 7.98 67.13
C ARG A 130 -22.02 7.40 66.61
N GLU A 131 -22.01 6.20 66.03
CA GLU A 131 -23.24 5.53 65.59
C GLU A 131 -24.18 5.25 66.79
N ARG A 132 -23.65 4.76 67.92
CA ARG A 132 -24.43 4.51 69.15
C ARG A 132 -25.04 5.79 69.73
N GLN A 133 -24.31 6.90 69.66
CA GLN A 133 -24.76 8.21 70.12
C GLN A 133 -25.67 8.92 69.10
N GLN A 134 -25.97 8.32 67.95
CA GLN A 134 -26.70 8.94 66.84
C GLN A 134 -26.04 10.24 66.33
N ARG A 135 -24.71 10.34 66.44
CA ARG A 135 -23.88 11.49 66.01
C ARG A 135 -23.15 11.23 64.69
N GLY A 136 -23.69 10.34 63.86
CA GLY A 136 -23.11 9.93 62.56
C GLY A 136 -24.15 9.28 61.65
N VAL A 137 -23.73 8.79 60.48
CA VAL A 137 -24.64 8.09 59.55
C VAL A 137 -24.90 6.69 60.09
N SER A 138 -26.18 6.33 60.20
CA SER A 138 -26.57 4.99 60.64
C SER A 138 -26.37 3.96 59.53
N TRP A 139 -25.61 2.89 59.80
CA TRP A 139 -25.34 1.82 58.85
C TRP A 139 -26.62 1.15 58.35
N SER A 140 -27.58 0.94 59.24
CA SER A 140 -28.89 0.37 58.89
C SER A 140 -29.73 1.29 58.00
N ARG A 141 -29.63 2.62 58.19
CA ARG A 141 -30.33 3.58 57.33
C ARG A 141 -29.70 3.64 55.94
N LEU A 142 -28.37 3.73 55.87
CA LEU A 142 -27.65 3.70 54.60
C LEU A 142 -27.98 2.43 53.81
N ARG A 143 -27.94 1.26 54.45
CA ARG A 143 -28.29 -0.01 53.81
C ARG A 143 -29.75 -0.05 53.33
N HIS A 144 -30.67 0.56 54.09
CA HIS A 144 -32.07 0.65 53.66
C HIS A 144 -32.23 1.53 52.42
N ASP A 145 -31.55 2.68 52.40
CA ASP A 145 -31.63 3.64 51.30
C ASP A 145 -30.96 3.15 50.01
N LEU A 146 -29.98 2.24 50.12
CA LEU A 146 -29.32 1.61 48.97
C LEU A 146 -30.08 0.39 48.40
N ARG A 147 -31.08 -0.18 49.10
CA ARG A 147 -31.87 -1.35 48.63
C ARG A 147 -32.76 -1.09 47.39
N PRO A 148 -33.52 0.02 47.27
CA PRO A 148 -34.41 0.26 46.12
C PRO A 148 -33.69 0.36 44.76
N ILE A 149 -32.37 0.54 44.80
CA ILE A 149 -31.51 0.66 43.61
C ILE A 149 -31.22 -0.73 43.01
N GLU A 150 -31.39 -1.83 43.77
CA GLU A 150 -31.26 -3.23 43.30
C GLU A 150 -32.20 -3.57 42.13
N SER A 151 -33.37 -2.93 42.05
CA SER A 151 -34.41 -3.21 41.05
C SER A 151 -34.44 -2.23 39.87
N SER A 152 -33.65 -1.17 39.93
CA SER A 152 -33.79 0.00 39.03
C SER A 152 -32.51 0.32 38.24
N THR A 153 -31.40 -0.40 38.48
CA THR A 153 -30.17 -0.19 37.73
C THR A 153 -30.26 -0.93 36.39
N PRO A 154 -30.12 -0.26 35.24
CA PRO A 154 -29.82 -0.97 34.00
C PRO A 154 -28.54 -1.79 34.20
N SER A 155 -28.49 -2.96 33.56
CA SER A 155 -27.42 -3.96 33.63
C SER A 155 -26.04 -3.30 33.71
N GLY A 156 -25.31 -3.59 34.80
CA GLY A 156 -24.15 -2.82 35.24
C GLY A 156 -22.99 -2.81 34.24
N SER A 157 -22.54 -1.61 33.88
CA SER A 157 -21.19 -1.23 33.40
C SER A 157 -21.21 0.06 32.56
N GLU A 158 -22.39 0.48 32.10
CA GLU A 158 -22.55 1.64 31.19
C GLU A 158 -22.17 2.98 31.84
N ASN A 159 -22.23 3.10 33.17
CA ASN A 159 -22.08 4.38 33.89
C ASN A 159 -20.76 4.56 34.68
N PHE A 160 -19.86 3.58 34.74
CA PHE A 160 -18.59 3.69 35.51
C PHE A 160 -17.40 4.20 34.71
N TRP A 161 -17.48 4.02 33.39
CA TRP A 161 -16.39 4.21 32.46
C TRP A 161 -16.80 5.19 31.39
N SER A 162 -15.83 5.88 30.80
CA SER A 162 -16.06 6.68 29.62
C SER A 162 -16.71 5.81 28.52
N ALA A 163 -17.80 6.33 27.94
CA ALA A 163 -18.53 5.64 26.89
C ALA A 163 -17.79 5.70 25.54
N GLY A 164 -18.27 4.91 24.58
CA GLY A 164 -17.77 4.95 23.21
C GLY A 164 -16.38 4.30 23.05
N PRO A 165 -15.51 4.87 22.21
CA PRO A 165 -14.29 4.18 21.77
C PRO A 165 -13.24 4.01 22.87
N TRP A 166 -13.31 4.77 23.96
CA TRP A 166 -12.34 4.72 25.06
C TRP A 166 -12.36 3.42 25.85
N ARG A 167 -13.43 2.62 25.74
CA ARG A 167 -13.46 1.25 26.30
C ARG A 167 -12.36 0.37 25.71
N ALA A 168 -11.97 0.57 24.45
CA ALA A 168 -10.88 -0.17 23.83
C ALA A 168 -9.52 0.13 24.49
N ARG A 169 -9.31 1.38 24.98
CA ARG A 169 -8.06 1.76 25.65
C ARG A 169 -7.82 0.99 26.94
N ALA A 170 -8.84 0.36 27.53
CA ALA A 170 -8.69 -0.43 28.75
C ALA A 170 -7.67 -1.57 28.65
N ALA A 171 -7.33 -2.03 27.44
CA ALA A 171 -6.20 -2.93 27.18
C ALA A 171 -4.83 -2.36 27.62
N ILE A 172 -4.70 -1.03 27.69
CA ILE A 172 -3.50 -0.32 28.15
C ILE A 172 -3.80 0.34 29.51
N ALA A 173 -4.81 1.21 29.55
CA ALA A 173 -5.29 1.87 30.75
C ALA A 173 -6.75 2.33 30.62
N PRO A 174 -7.62 2.00 31.59
CA PRO A 174 -9.03 2.43 31.58
C PRO A 174 -9.19 3.95 31.61
N VAL A 175 -10.22 4.47 30.94
CA VAL A 175 -10.55 5.90 30.93
C VAL A 175 -11.78 6.15 31.80
N LEU A 176 -11.57 6.82 32.93
CA LEU A 176 -12.64 7.13 33.88
C LEU A 176 -13.49 8.33 33.47
N ALA A 177 -12.87 9.38 32.93
CA ALA A 177 -13.56 10.61 32.53
C ALA A 177 -13.07 11.09 31.15
N TRP A 178 -14.00 11.59 30.33
CA TRP A 178 -13.72 12.18 29.02
C TRP A 178 -14.81 13.19 28.61
N PRO A 179 -14.46 14.34 28.00
CA PRO A 179 -13.11 14.92 27.92
C PRO A 179 -12.68 15.49 29.28
N PHE A 180 -11.39 15.79 29.44
CA PHE A 180 -10.85 16.36 30.67
C PHE A 180 -9.74 17.37 30.39
N GLU A 181 -9.53 18.33 31.30
CA GLU A 181 -8.47 19.31 31.14
C GLU A 181 -7.11 18.78 31.65
N CYS A 182 -6.09 18.88 30.80
CA CYS A 182 -4.71 18.56 31.16
C CYS A 182 -3.97 19.80 31.66
N SER A 183 -3.33 19.69 32.83
CA SER A 183 -2.42 20.71 33.34
C SER A 183 -1.21 20.91 32.40
N ALA A 184 -0.47 22.01 32.59
CA ALA A 184 0.72 22.29 31.80
C ALA A 184 1.89 21.32 32.10
N ASP A 185 1.92 20.71 33.28
CA ASP A 185 2.92 19.71 33.65
C ASP A 185 2.58 18.34 33.06
N GLU A 186 1.33 17.88 33.19
CA GLU A 186 0.85 16.64 32.53
C GLU A 186 1.09 16.70 31.02
N ARG A 187 0.77 17.83 30.37
CA ARG A 187 1.05 18.03 28.94
C ARG A 187 2.52 17.83 28.60
N ARG A 188 3.43 18.42 29.37
CA ARG A 188 4.89 18.30 29.13
C ARG A 188 5.37 16.87 29.35
N GLN A 189 4.86 16.17 30.36
CA GLN A 189 5.17 14.77 30.61
C GLN A 189 4.71 13.87 29.47
N ARG A 190 3.49 14.07 28.95
CA ARG A 190 2.98 13.28 27.81
C ARG A 190 3.71 13.58 26.51
N GLN A 191 4.11 14.83 26.29
CA GLN A 191 5.00 15.18 25.17
C GLN A 191 6.38 14.51 25.28
N ALA A 192 6.95 14.41 26.48
CA ALA A 192 8.21 13.69 26.69
C ALA A 192 8.05 12.18 26.43
N LEU A 193 6.98 11.58 26.95
CA LEU A 193 6.66 10.17 26.75
C LEU A 193 6.51 9.82 25.25
N LEU A 194 5.78 10.63 24.48
CA LEU A 194 5.60 10.42 23.04
C LEU A 194 6.92 10.50 22.26
N ARG A 195 7.85 11.38 22.69
CA ARG A 195 9.21 11.44 22.12
C ARG A 195 10.04 10.20 22.45
N GLU A 196 9.96 9.73 23.70
CA GLU A 196 10.72 8.56 24.18
C GLU A 196 10.23 7.25 23.57
N GLN A 197 8.91 7.08 23.38
CA GLN A 197 8.32 5.82 22.92
C GLN A 197 8.26 5.64 21.40
N GLY A 198 8.24 6.73 20.62
CA GLY A 198 7.99 6.65 19.17
C GLY A 198 8.64 7.75 18.35
N GLU A 199 9.64 8.44 18.90
CA GLU A 199 10.31 9.60 18.26
C GLU A 199 9.34 10.69 17.78
N VAL A 200 8.13 10.76 18.36
CA VAL A 200 7.11 11.74 17.98
C VAL A 200 7.43 13.08 18.67
N GLY A 201 8.04 13.99 17.93
CA GLY A 201 8.40 15.35 18.33
C GLY A 201 7.25 16.36 18.25
N GLY A 202 6.21 16.09 17.45
CA GLY A 202 5.08 17.00 17.29
C GLY A 202 3.82 16.41 16.65
N ARG A 203 2.84 17.29 16.37
CA ARG A 203 1.51 16.94 15.84
C ARG A 203 1.57 16.20 14.50
N ASP A 204 2.42 16.63 13.57
CA ASP A 204 2.47 16.04 12.23
C ASP A 204 3.01 14.61 12.22
N GLU A 205 4.06 14.35 13.00
CA GLU A 205 4.60 13.00 13.23
C GLU A 205 3.58 12.12 13.95
N LEU A 206 2.83 12.67 14.91
CA LEU A 206 1.74 11.94 15.56
C LEU A 206 0.67 11.54 14.54
N LEU A 207 0.21 12.46 13.69
CA LEU A 207 -0.79 12.15 12.67
C LEU A 207 -0.28 11.07 11.70
N SER A 208 0.99 11.13 11.31
CA SER A 208 1.64 10.13 10.46
C SER A 208 1.65 8.75 11.12
N LEU A 209 2.01 8.69 12.42
CA LEU A 209 1.93 7.46 13.23
C LEU A 209 0.50 6.91 13.31
N LEU A 210 -0.50 7.76 13.57
CA LEU A 210 -1.90 7.33 13.70
C LEU A 210 -2.44 6.76 12.37
N PHE A 211 -2.16 7.43 11.24
CA PHE A 211 -2.57 6.92 9.93
C PHE A 211 -1.81 5.65 9.53
N TRP A 212 -0.55 5.51 9.95
CA TRP A 212 0.21 4.29 9.73
C TRP A 212 -0.33 3.11 10.54
N LEU A 213 -0.56 3.28 11.84
CA LEU A 213 -1.16 2.24 12.70
C LEU A 213 -2.52 1.80 12.18
N ALA A 214 -3.36 2.73 11.72
CA ALA A 214 -4.63 2.43 11.05
C ALA A 214 -4.40 1.65 9.74
N GLY A 215 -3.47 2.11 8.91
CA GLY A 215 -3.25 1.69 7.53
C GLY A 215 -2.54 0.35 7.34
N GLN A 216 -1.28 0.28 7.80
CA GLN A 216 -0.40 -0.89 7.65
C GLN A 216 0.10 -1.38 9.01
N GLY A 217 0.63 -0.49 9.86
CA GLY A 217 1.19 -0.83 11.17
C GLY A 217 2.33 -1.86 11.08
N HIS A 218 2.71 -2.43 12.23
CA HIS A 218 3.66 -3.54 12.23
C HIS A 218 3.06 -4.81 11.63
N ARG A 219 1.73 -4.98 11.70
CA ARG A 219 1.05 -6.18 11.21
C ARG A 219 1.33 -6.51 9.74
N TYR A 220 1.49 -5.49 8.89
CA TYR A 220 1.78 -5.70 7.47
C TYR A 220 3.11 -6.44 7.27
N GLY A 221 4.19 -5.95 7.90
CA GLY A 221 5.51 -6.61 7.82
C GLY A 221 5.47 -8.03 8.37
N TRP A 222 4.80 -8.23 9.50
CA TRP A 222 4.62 -9.55 10.10
C TRP A 222 3.82 -10.52 9.21
N ASP A 223 2.75 -10.04 8.55
CA ASP A 223 1.95 -10.85 7.61
C ASP A 223 2.78 -11.24 6.37
N MET A 224 3.61 -10.33 5.86
CA MET A 224 4.51 -10.62 4.74
C MET A 224 5.57 -11.64 5.10
N ASP A 225 6.23 -11.46 6.25
CA ASP A 225 7.21 -12.42 6.76
C ASP A 225 6.57 -13.79 7.00
N ALA A 226 5.43 -13.84 7.70
CA ALA A 226 4.73 -15.09 7.99
C ALA A 226 4.32 -15.83 6.71
N THR A 227 3.84 -15.11 5.71
CA THR A 227 3.45 -15.68 4.40
C THR A 227 4.66 -16.23 3.65
N ARG A 228 5.75 -15.46 3.57
CA ARG A 228 6.95 -15.83 2.79
C ARG A 228 7.72 -16.96 3.48
N VAL A 229 8.00 -16.83 4.78
CA VAL A 229 8.74 -17.82 5.58
C VAL A 229 7.92 -19.09 5.81
N GLY A 230 6.59 -18.97 5.92
CA GLY A 230 5.68 -20.12 6.05
C GLY A 230 5.66 -21.04 4.83
N ARG A 231 6.02 -20.53 3.64
CA ARG A 231 6.14 -21.33 2.40
C ARG A 231 7.51 -22.02 2.25
N GLN A 232 8.49 -21.64 3.08
CA GLN A 232 9.87 -22.10 2.98
C GLN A 232 10.12 -23.36 3.83
N GLY A 233 11.14 -24.14 3.45
CA GLY A 233 11.59 -25.29 4.24
C GLY A 233 12.49 -24.90 5.43
N PRO A 234 12.75 -25.82 6.38
CA PRO A 234 13.48 -25.51 7.62
C PRO A 234 14.86 -24.86 7.42
N ALA A 235 15.57 -25.23 6.36
CA ALA A 235 16.89 -24.65 6.06
C ALA A 235 16.80 -23.15 5.72
N ALA A 236 15.84 -22.76 4.87
CA ALA A 236 15.63 -21.37 4.48
C ALA A 236 15.06 -20.53 5.65
N GLN A 237 14.29 -21.14 6.55
CA GLN A 237 13.85 -20.48 7.79
C GLN A 237 15.00 -20.12 8.72
N VAL A 238 16.03 -20.99 8.82
CA VAL A 238 17.25 -20.69 9.59
C VAL A 238 18.04 -19.56 8.95
N GLU A 239 18.20 -19.59 7.62
CA GLU A 239 18.88 -18.52 6.88
C GLU A 239 18.18 -17.17 7.02
N TRP A 240 16.84 -17.15 6.91
CA TRP A 240 16.02 -15.97 7.15
C TRP A 240 16.22 -15.44 8.58
N LEU A 241 16.17 -16.32 9.59
CA LEU A 241 16.37 -15.93 10.99
C LEU A 241 17.76 -15.33 11.23
N GLU A 242 18.80 -15.85 10.57
CA GLU A 242 20.16 -15.31 10.63
C GLU A 242 20.28 -13.95 9.94
N SER A 243 19.47 -13.70 8.90
CA SER A 243 19.46 -12.41 8.18
C SER A 243 18.87 -11.23 8.97
N LEU A 244 18.04 -11.51 9.99
CA LEU A 244 17.33 -10.48 10.78
C LEU A 244 18.22 -9.67 11.73
N ASN A 245 19.48 -10.06 11.95
CA ASN A 245 20.42 -9.38 12.85
C ASN A 245 19.81 -9.10 14.24
N ASP A 246 19.59 -7.83 14.60
CA ASP A 246 19.06 -7.41 15.90
C ASP A 246 17.57 -7.79 16.10
N GLN A 247 16.85 -8.17 15.04
CA GLN A 247 15.44 -8.59 15.10
C GLN A 247 15.28 -10.11 15.23
N ARG A 248 16.34 -10.83 15.61
CA ARG A 248 16.32 -12.29 15.73
C ARG A 248 15.28 -12.81 16.73
N ASP A 249 15.05 -12.09 17.83
CA ASP A 249 14.10 -12.49 18.87
C ASP A 249 12.65 -12.49 18.36
N TYR A 250 12.28 -11.46 17.57
CA TYR A 250 11.02 -11.43 16.81
C TYR A 250 10.90 -12.65 15.90
N GLY A 251 11.94 -12.95 15.10
CA GLY A 251 11.91 -14.06 14.16
C GLY A 251 11.74 -15.43 14.85
N GLN A 252 12.32 -15.61 16.04
CA GLN A 252 12.12 -16.83 16.84
C GLN A 252 10.67 -16.98 17.29
N VAL A 253 10.03 -15.90 17.73
CA VAL A 253 8.61 -15.91 18.11
C VAL A 253 7.75 -16.24 16.89
N LEU A 254 7.99 -15.61 15.74
CA LEU A 254 7.21 -15.88 14.53
C LEU A 254 7.30 -17.34 14.10
N LEU A 255 8.51 -17.90 14.06
CA LEU A 255 8.72 -19.31 13.71
C LEU A 255 8.05 -20.26 14.71
N ARG A 256 8.02 -19.91 16.00
CA ARG A 256 7.30 -20.69 17.01
C ARG A 256 5.79 -20.66 16.80
N LEU A 257 5.21 -19.48 16.52
CA LEU A 257 3.79 -19.34 16.21
C LEU A 257 3.40 -20.16 14.97
N LEU A 258 4.24 -20.13 13.93
CA LEU A 258 4.06 -20.96 12.72
C LEU A 258 4.14 -22.46 13.03
N ALA A 259 5.12 -22.88 13.82
CA ALA A 259 5.31 -24.29 14.19
C ALA A 259 4.17 -24.84 15.05
N ASP A 260 3.63 -24.02 15.95
CA ASP A 260 2.51 -24.36 16.83
C ASP A 260 1.16 -24.34 16.08
N GLY A 261 1.12 -23.84 14.84
CA GLY A 261 -0.10 -23.73 14.04
C GLY A 261 -1.09 -22.70 14.57
N GLU A 262 -0.59 -21.66 15.23
CA GLU A 262 -1.41 -20.58 15.78
C GLU A 262 -2.08 -19.76 14.67
N PRO A 263 -3.26 -19.16 14.95
CA PRO A 263 -3.83 -18.15 14.08
C PRO A 263 -2.84 -16.98 13.88
N LEU A 264 -2.50 -16.70 12.62
CA LEU A 264 -1.64 -15.60 12.21
C LEU A 264 -2.42 -14.28 12.21
N GLU A 265 -2.86 -13.88 13.40
CA GLU A 265 -3.74 -12.74 13.62
C GLU A 265 -3.22 -11.88 14.76
N TRP A 266 -2.80 -10.65 14.43
CA TRP A 266 -2.15 -9.70 15.35
C TRP A 266 -2.54 -8.23 15.11
N ALA A 267 -3.51 -7.95 14.23
CA ALA A 267 -3.87 -6.57 13.88
C ALA A 267 -4.35 -5.72 15.08
N ALA A 268 -4.86 -6.37 16.13
CA ALA A 268 -5.26 -5.71 17.37
C ALA A 268 -4.11 -4.97 18.07
N TRP A 269 -2.86 -5.41 17.89
CA TRP A 269 -1.66 -4.73 18.39
C TRP A 269 -1.61 -3.27 17.93
N ASP A 270 -1.73 -3.04 16.62
CA ASP A 270 -1.64 -1.71 16.05
C ASP A 270 -2.88 -0.87 16.36
N TRP A 271 -4.09 -1.46 16.32
CA TRP A 271 -5.32 -0.69 16.50
C TRP A 271 -5.60 -0.33 17.96
N LEU A 272 -5.21 -1.14 18.94
CA LEU A 272 -5.29 -0.72 20.35
C LEU A 272 -4.24 0.33 20.67
N ARG A 273 -3.04 0.25 20.07
CA ARG A 273 -2.05 1.34 20.13
C ARG A 273 -2.56 2.60 19.45
N LEU A 274 -3.29 2.51 18.34
CA LEU A 274 -3.91 3.67 17.68
C LEU A 274 -4.85 4.42 18.65
N VAL A 275 -5.67 3.70 19.40
CA VAL A 275 -6.54 4.29 20.45
C VAL A 275 -5.70 5.00 21.52
N ASP A 276 -4.65 4.34 22.01
CA ASP A 276 -3.80 4.91 23.07
C ASP A 276 -3.00 6.12 22.59
N GLN A 277 -2.42 6.07 21.39
CA GLN A 277 -1.68 7.20 20.82
C GLN A 277 -2.60 8.40 20.53
N ALA A 278 -3.87 8.17 20.15
CA ALA A 278 -4.84 9.25 20.03
C ALA A 278 -5.14 9.91 21.39
N PHE A 279 -5.29 9.11 22.45
CA PHE A 279 -5.46 9.60 23.82
C PHE A 279 -4.25 10.42 24.29
N LEU A 280 -3.04 9.90 24.11
CA LEU A 280 -1.79 10.58 24.46
C LEU A 280 -1.61 11.87 23.64
N GLY A 281 -2.00 11.86 22.38
CA GLY A 281 -2.01 13.03 21.50
C GLY A 281 -2.91 14.17 22.00
N TYR A 282 -4.09 13.84 22.52
CA TYR A 282 -4.94 14.80 23.21
C TYR A 282 -4.27 15.32 24.48
N CYS A 283 -3.74 14.42 25.31
CA CYS A 283 -3.08 14.78 26.57
C CYS A 283 -1.82 15.63 26.36
N ALA A 284 -1.13 15.48 25.24
CA ALA A 284 0.02 16.29 24.84
C ALA A 284 -0.39 17.68 24.30
N GLY A 285 -1.68 17.90 24.04
CA GLY A 285 -2.21 19.11 23.42
C GLY A 285 -1.95 19.19 21.91
N TRP A 286 -1.67 18.06 21.25
CA TRP A 286 -1.45 18.00 19.81
C TRP A 286 -2.71 17.67 19.04
N LEU A 287 -3.69 17.00 19.66
CA LEU A 287 -5.02 16.73 19.11
C LEU A 287 -6.10 17.44 19.93
N SER A 288 -7.18 17.84 19.26
CA SER A 288 -8.42 18.18 19.95
C SER A 288 -9.13 16.93 20.47
N ALA A 289 -10.07 17.10 21.41
CA ALA A 289 -10.85 15.99 21.95
C ALA A 289 -11.63 15.26 20.83
N SER A 290 -12.23 16.00 19.90
CA SER A 290 -12.96 15.42 18.77
C SER A 290 -12.06 14.64 17.82
N GLU A 291 -10.84 15.13 17.54
CA GLU A 291 -9.89 14.40 16.67
C GLU A 291 -9.44 13.09 17.33
N ALA A 292 -9.08 13.13 18.61
CA ALA A 292 -8.67 11.95 19.36
C ALA A 292 -9.78 10.90 19.42
N GLU A 293 -11.02 11.33 19.70
CA GLU A 293 -12.19 10.44 19.70
C GLU A 293 -12.46 9.87 18.32
N THR A 294 -12.27 10.65 17.25
CA THR A 294 -12.48 10.19 15.86
C THR A 294 -11.45 9.12 15.46
N PHE A 295 -10.17 9.28 15.83
CA PHE A 295 -9.15 8.25 15.61
C PHE A 295 -9.42 6.98 16.43
N ALA A 296 -9.80 7.13 17.70
CA ALA A 296 -10.16 6.00 18.55
C ALA A 296 -11.40 5.26 18.00
N ALA A 297 -12.42 5.99 17.54
CA ALA A 297 -13.60 5.43 16.88
C ALA A 297 -13.24 4.68 15.59
N HIS A 298 -12.30 5.21 14.80
CA HIS A 298 -11.81 4.52 13.61
C HIS A 298 -11.11 3.20 13.97
N ALA A 299 -10.26 3.19 14.99
CA ALA A 299 -9.61 1.97 15.47
C ALA A 299 -10.64 0.90 15.92
N VAL A 300 -11.67 1.31 16.65
CA VAL A 300 -12.76 0.42 17.07
C VAL A 300 -13.57 -0.08 15.88
N ASP A 301 -13.83 0.74 14.87
CA ASP A 301 -14.47 0.31 13.63
C ASP A 301 -13.64 -0.76 12.90
N LEU A 302 -12.31 -0.65 12.89
CA LEU A 302 -11.42 -1.68 12.32
C LEU A 302 -11.46 -2.98 13.14
N LEU A 303 -11.43 -2.88 14.48
CA LEU A 303 -11.57 -4.03 15.37
C LEU A 303 -12.92 -4.76 15.14
N GLN A 304 -14.02 -4.01 15.03
CA GLN A 304 -15.36 -4.54 14.77
C GLN A 304 -15.51 -5.23 13.40
N GLN A 305 -14.70 -4.85 12.41
CA GLN A 305 -14.71 -5.48 11.09
C GLN A 305 -13.94 -6.81 11.06
N ARG A 306 -12.93 -6.97 11.92
CA ARG A 306 -12.03 -8.14 11.89
C ARG A 306 -12.34 -9.18 12.97
N TYR A 307 -12.78 -8.75 14.16
CA TYR A 307 -12.94 -9.62 15.32
C TYR A 307 -14.41 -9.73 15.76
N ALA A 308 -14.79 -10.90 16.27
CA ALA A 308 -16.15 -11.15 16.74
C ALA A 308 -16.42 -10.52 18.11
N ASP A 309 -15.43 -10.56 19.02
CA ASP A 309 -15.54 -10.12 20.41
C ASP A 309 -14.19 -9.65 21.01
N TRP A 310 -14.21 -9.23 22.27
CA TRP A 310 -13.03 -8.77 23.01
C TRP A 310 -11.99 -9.86 23.29
N ARG A 311 -12.39 -11.14 23.37
CA ARG A 311 -11.45 -12.23 23.64
C ARG A 311 -10.57 -12.48 22.43
N GLU A 312 -11.14 -12.47 21.22
CA GLU A 312 -10.34 -12.54 19.99
C GLU A 312 -9.39 -11.35 19.85
N VAL A 313 -9.84 -10.14 20.19
CA VAL A 313 -9.00 -8.93 20.22
C VAL A 313 -7.83 -9.09 21.18
N ALA A 314 -8.09 -9.53 22.41
CA ALA A 314 -7.04 -9.75 23.43
C ALA A 314 -6.01 -10.79 22.97
N GLN A 315 -6.46 -11.91 22.39
CA GLN A 315 -5.56 -12.95 21.89
C GLN A 315 -4.69 -12.45 20.73
N ALA A 316 -5.28 -11.71 19.79
CA ALA A 316 -4.54 -11.10 18.69
C ALA A 316 -3.54 -10.05 19.19
N TYR A 317 -3.92 -9.22 20.15
CA TYR A 317 -3.02 -8.26 20.77
C TYR A 317 -1.86 -8.96 21.48
N GLN A 318 -2.12 -10.04 22.24
CA GLN A 318 -1.07 -10.78 22.95
C GLN A 318 -0.04 -11.37 21.98
N ARG A 319 -0.49 -11.91 20.83
CA ARG A 319 0.42 -12.40 19.78
C ARG A 319 1.23 -11.27 19.15
N GLY A 320 0.60 -10.16 18.79
CA GLY A 320 1.32 -9.01 18.23
C GLY A 320 2.30 -8.39 19.22
N ARG A 321 1.94 -8.30 20.50
CA ARG A 321 2.84 -7.90 21.59
C ARG A 321 4.02 -8.86 21.73
N SER A 322 3.78 -10.16 21.58
CA SER A 322 4.84 -11.16 21.63
C SER A 322 5.86 -10.97 20.50
N LEU A 323 5.38 -10.68 19.28
CA LEU A 323 6.23 -10.37 18.12
C LEU A 323 7.02 -9.08 18.35
N TYR A 324 6.37 -8.02 18.84
CA TYR A 324 6.99 -6.72 19.09
C TYR A 324 8.05 -6.79 20.20
N GLU A 325 7.78 -7.50 21.29
CA GLU A 325 8.70 -7.63 22.42
C GLU A 325 9.76 -8.74 22.21
N GLY A 326 9.67 -9.52 21.14
CA GLY A 326 10.59 -10.63 20.86
C GLY A 326 10.51 -11.79 21.87
N ARG A 327 9.39 -11.92 22.59
CA ARG A 327 9.17 -12.98 23.58
C ARG A 327 7.74 -13.49 23.52
N ASP A 328 7.56 -14.81 23.65
CA ASP A 328 6.23 -15.42 23.65
C ASP A 328 5.51 -15.14 24.97
N LEU A 329 4.41 -14.39 24.92
CA LEU A 329 3.63 -13.97 26.08
C LEU A 329 2.29 -14.73 26.19
N ARG A 330 2.04 -15.76 25.37
CA ARG A 330 0.76 -16.48 25.41
C ARG A 330 0.48 -17.14 26.76
N ASP A 331 1.52 -17.56 27.48
CA ASP A 331 1.40 -18.21 28.78
C ASP A 331 0.87 -17.28 29.89
N SER A 332 0.99 -15.95 29.75
CA SER A 332 0.47 -14.96 30.72
C SER A 332 -0.94 -14.47 30.40
N PHE A 333 -1.60 -15.03 29.38
CA PHE A 333 -2.87 -14.49 28.86
C PHE A 333 -3.96 -14.37 29.91
N GLU A 334 -4.18 -15.40 30.73
CA GLU A 334 -5.24 -15.38 31.74
C GLU A 334 -4.97 -14.32 32.82
N ASP A 335 -3.73 -14.18 33.27
CA ASP A 335 -3.35 -13.18 34.28
C ASP A 335 -3.49 -11.75 33.73
N ASP A 336 -3.14 -11.53 32.46
CA ASP A 336 -3.18 -10.22 31.81
C ASP A 336 -4.60 -9.76 31.45
N TRP A 337 -5.48 -10.69 31.03
CA TRP A 337 -6.74 -10.33 30.35
C TRP A 337 -8.02 -10.74 31.10
N GLU A 338 -7.99 -11.75 31.96
CA GLU A 338 -9.21 -12.24 32.61
C GLU A 338 -9.94 -11.16 33.44
N PRO A 339 -9.25 -10.23 34.15
CA PRO A 339 -9.92 -9.11 34.82
C PRO A 339 -10.77 -8.26 33.87
N LEU A 340 -10.26 -8.00 32.65
CA LEU A 340 -10.98 -7.25 31.62
C LEU A 340 -12.08 -8.09 30.97
N LEU A 341 -11.83 -9.35 30.67
CA LEU A 341 -12.78 -10.19 29.93
C LEU A 341 -13.97 -10.67 30.78
N ALA A 342 -13.76 -10.96 32.07
CA ALA A 342 -14.76 -11.58 32.93
C ALA A 342 -15.23 -10.67 34.09
N GLY A 343 -14.52 -9.58 34.39
CA GLY A 343 -14.82 -8.71 35.53
C GLY A 343 -16.21 -8.06 35.46
N SER A 344 -16.99 -8.15 36.53
CA SER A 344 -18.36 -7.58 36.61
C SER A 344 -18.43 -6.05 36.49
N ALA A 345 -17.31 -5.39 36.78
CA ALA A 345 -17.15 -3.94 36.67
C ALA A 345 -16.18 -3.55 35.54
N SER A 346 -15.83 -4.48 34.65
CA SER A 346 -14.89 -4.22 33.56
C SER A 346 -15.43 -3.21 32.53
N PRO A 347 -14.56 -2.37 31.92
CA PRO A 347 -14.91 -1.60 30.73
C PRO A 347 -15.40 -2.47 29.55
N TRP A 348 -14.99 -3.73 29.46
CA TRP A 348 -15.33 -4.67 28.38
C TRP A 348 -16.57 -5.52 28.65
N GLN A 349 -17.31 -5.22 29.72
CA GLN A 349 -18.67 -5.72 29.91
C GLN A 349 -19.59 -5.38 28.73
N VAL A 350 -19.38 -4.20 28.12
CA VAL A 350 -20.05 -3.81 26.87
C VAL A 350 -19.40 -4.56 25.72
N SER A 351 -20.20 -5.22 24.90
CA SER A 351 -19.69 -6.01 23.78
C SER A 351 -18.90 -5.14 22.80
N LEU A 352 -17.92 -5.73 22.11
CA LEU A 352 -17.15 -5.03 21.07
C LEU A 352 -18.07 -4.39 20.02
N ARG A 353 -19.17 -5.07 19.65
CA ARG A 353 -20.12 -4.60 18.64
C ARG A 353 -20.92 -3.38 19.09
N ASP A 354 -21.22 -3.29 20.38
CA ASP A 354 -22.02 -2.21 20.97
C ASP A 354 -21.14 -1.05 21.47
N THR A 355 -19.81 -1.14 21.29
CA THR A 355 -18.87 -0.11 21.76
C THR A 355 -18.94 1.19 20.95
N LEU A 356 -19.40 1.12 19.69
CA LEU A 356 -19.43 2.27 18.78
C LEU A 356 -20.81 2.44 18.14
N GLU A 357 -21.40 3.61 18.35
CA GLU A 357 -22.68 3.97 17.75
C GLU A 357 -22.55 4.25 16.24
N PRO A 358 -23.58 3.96 15.42
CA PRO A 358 -23.52 4.19 13.97
C PRO A 358 -23.07 5.60 13.55
N PRO A 359 -23.56 6.70 14.15
CA PRO A 359 -23.12 8.04 13.78
C PRO A 359 -21.64 8.31 14.05
N GLN A 360 -21.08 7.78 15.14
CA GLN A 360 -19.66 7.91 15.45
C GLN A 360 -18.81 7.13 14.43
N ARG A 361 -19.25 5.91 14.06
CA ARG A 361 -18.62 5.09 13.02
C ARG A 361 -18.58 5.80 11.68
N ASP A 362 -19.72 6.34 11.22
CA ASP A 362 -19.81 7.02 9.94
C ASP A 362 -18.95 8.30 9.91
N SER A 363 -18.93 9.06 11.02
CA SER A 363 -18.07 10.24 11.17
C SER A 363 -16.58 9.88 11.11
N ALA A 364 -16.17 8.80 11.77
CA ALA A 364 -14.79 8.32 11.75
C ALA A 364 -14.34 7.89 10.35
N ARG A 365 -15.19 7.14 9.64
CA ARG A 365 -14.93 6.73 8.25
C ARG A 365 -14.82 7.94 7.32
N ALA A 366 -15.75 8.90 7.44
CA ALA A 366 -15.73 10.12 6.64
C ALA A 366 -14.48 10.96 6.90
N PHE A 367 -14.04 11.07 8.15
CA PHE A 367 -12.83 11.77 8.53
C PHE A 367 -11.59 11.17 7.85
N VAL A 368 -11.40 9.85 7.92
CA VAL A 368 -10.24 9.19 7.29
C VAL A 368 -10.29 9.32 5.77
N GLN A 369 -11.46 9.17 5.16
CA GLN A 369 -11.65 9.37 3.72
C GLN A 369 -11.33 10.81 3.29
N GLN A 370 -11.70 11.81 4.09
CA GLN A 370 -11.39 13.21 3.82
C GLN A 370 -9.89 13.48 3.84
N HIS A 371 -9.15 12.88 4.78
CA HIS A 371 -7.68 13.01 4.85
C HIS A 371 -6.97 12.32 3.69
N ARG A 372 -7.62 11.34 3.06
CA ARG A 372 -7.11 10.61 1.89
C ARG A 372 -7.81 10.98 0.58
N ALA A 373 -8.47 12.15 0.54
CA ALA A 373 -9.22 12.59 -0.63
C ALA A 373 -8.32 13.17 -1.74
N ALA A 374 -7.09 13.56 -1.41
CA ALA A 374 -6.16 14.14 -2.37
C ALA A 374 -5.61 13.10 -3.35
N ALA A 375 -5.22 13.56 -4.54
CA ALA A 375 -4.62 12.70 -5.55
C ALA A 375 -3.27 12.10 -5.09
N ASP A 376 -2.51 12.83 -4.29
CA ASP A 376 -1.28 12.36 -3.64
C ASP A 376 -1.49 11.07 -2.87
N SER A 377 -2.63 10.92 -2.20
CA SER A 377 -2.93 9.70 -1.43
C SER A 377 -3.07 8.47 -2.32
N TRP A 378 -3.53 8.63 -3.57
CA TRP A 378 -3.54 7.55 -4.55
C TRP A 378 -2.13 7.18 -4.99
N VAL A 379 -1.31 8.18 -5.34
CA VAL A 379 0.08 7.98 -5.76
C VAL A 379 0.87 7.25 -4.66
N LEU A 380 0.80 7.78 -3.43
CA LEU A 380 1.48 7.22 -2.27
C LEU A 380 0.98 5.80 -1.94
N ALA A 381 -0.33 5.54 -1.97
CA ALA A 381 -0.85 4.20 -1.68
C ALA A 381 -0.40 3.16 -2.71
N ILE A 382 -0.36 3.51 -4.00
CA ILE A 382 0.10 2.61 -5.06
C ILE A 382 1.61 2.38 -4.95
N ALA A 383 2.40 3.46 -4.83
CA ALA A 383 3.85 3.36 -4.70
C ALA A 383 4.28 2.63 -3.42
N ALA A 384 3.51 2.73 -2.33
CA ALA A 384 3.80 2.07 -1.06
C ALA A 384 3.71 0.53 -1.12
N ILE A 385 3.14 -0.06 -2.16
CA ILE A 385 3.23 -1.52 -2.35
C ILE A 385 4.67 -1.92 -2.74
N ARG A 386 5.38 -1.06 -3.49
CA ARG A 386 6.77 -1.31 -3.92
C ARG A 386 7.79 -0.77 -2.92
N ASP A 387 7.47 0.33 -2.26
CA ASP A 387 8.29 0.98 -1.24
C ASP A 387 7.45 1.22 0.03
N PRO A 388 7.32 0.21 0.92
CA PRO A 388 6.45 0.27 2.09
C PRO A 388 6.68 1.47 3.01
N ASP A 389 7.88 2.03 3.06
CA ASP A 389 8.21 3.18 3.90
C ASP A 389 7.40 4.44 3.52
N LEU A 390 6.89 4.50 2.28
CA LEU A 390 6.05 5.61 1.81
C LEU A 390 4.71 5.73 2.54
N VAL A 391 4.25 4.68 3.22
CA VAL A 391 2.97 4.69 3.97
C VAL A 391 2.92 5.76 5.06
N HIS A 392 4.08 6.17 5.59
CA HIS A 392 4.19 7.18 6.63
C HIS A 392 3.92 8.59 6.11
N ARG A 393 3.99 8.79 4.79
CA ARG A 393 3.79 10.09 4.16
C ARG A 393 2.32 10.39 3.97
N ARG A 394 1.94 11.63 4.24
CA ARG A 394 0.57 12.12 4.02
C ARG A 394 0.42 12.81 2.67
N HIS A 395 1.49 13.47 2.21
CA HIS A 395 1.51 14.23 0.95
C HIS A 395 2.86 14.06 0.23
N LEU A 396 2.84 14.21 -1.10
CA LEU A 396 4.06 14.11 -1.92
C LEU A 396 5.04 15.27 -1.65
N ALA A 397 4.54 16.40 -1.18
CA ALA A 397 5.34 17.60 -0.90
C ALA A 397 5.93 17.63 0.54
N GLU A 398 5.75 16.58 1.34
CA GLU A 398 6.32 16.55 2.69
C GLU A 398 7.86 16.59 2.64
N PRO A 399 8.52 17.32 3.58
CA PRO A 399 9.98 17.38 3.64
C PRO A 399 10.59 15.99 3.83
N ILE A 400 11.69 15.74 3.12
CA ILE A 400 12.43 14.48 3.19
C ILE A 400 13.91 14.74 3.49
N GLY A 401 14.62 13.70 3.96
CA GLY A 401 16.04 13.77 4.25
C GLY A 401 16.92 13.87 2.99
N GLN A 402 18.15 14.39 3.17
CA GLN A 402 19.11 14.58 2.09
C GLN A 402 19.44 13.29 1.33
N SER A 403 19.52 12.14 2.01
CA SER A 403 19.76 10.84 1.37
C SER A 403 18.68 10.53 0.33
N ARG A 404 17.40 10.69 0.70
CA ARG A 404 16.28 10.39 -0.19
C ARG A 404 16.22 11.34 -1.40
N LEU A 405 16.56 12.61 -1.20
CA LEU A 405 16.73 13.59 -2.28
C LEU A 405 17.77 13.13 -3.30
N GLU A 406 18.94 12.70 -2.82
CA GLU A 406 20.05 12.23 -3.66
C GLU A 406 19.73 10.91 -4.37
N ASP A 407 19.08 9.97 -3.67
CA ASP A 407 18.66 8.69 -4.22
C ASP A 407 17.59 8.88 -5.31
N ALA A 408 16.61 9.77 -5.08
CA ALA A 408 15.60 10.10 -6.07
C ALA A 408 16.22 10.76 -7.31
N GLU A 409 17.14 11.70 -7.15
CA GLU A 409 17.82 12.33 -8.28
C GLU A 409 18.68 11.33 -9.07
N ARG A 410 19.38 10.44 -8.37
CA ARG A 410 20.15 9.36 -9.00
C ARG A 410 19.23 8.41 -9.76
N TYR A 411 18.11 8.01 -9.16
CA TYR A 411 17.13 7.14 -9.81
C TYR A 411 16.59 7.77 -11.10
N LEU A 412 16.17 9.04 -11.05
CA LEU A 412 15.64 9.72 -12.23
C LEU A 412 16.70 9.85 -13.34
N SER A 413 17.96 10.13 -13.01
CA SER A 413 19.02 10.34 -14.01
C SER A 413 19.66 9.05 -14.52
N GLU A 414 20.04 8.14 -13.62
CA GLU A 414 20.80 6.93 -13.97
C GLU A 414 19.90 5.73 -14.32
N VAL A 415 18.72 5.60 -13.70
CA VAL A 415 17.80 4.48 -13.96
C VAL A 415 16.79 4.83 -15.04
N LEU A 416 16.19 6.03 -15.00
CA LEU A 416 15.18 6.44 -15.98
C LEU A 416 15.74 7.26 -17.16
N GLY A 417 17.00 7.67 -17.11
CA GLY A 417 17.58 8.58 -18.13
C GLY A 417 16.81 9.90 -18.25
N LEU A 418 16.13 10.35 -17.20
CA LEU A 418 15.28 11.53 -17.22
C LEU A 418 16.08 12.74 -16.75
N HIS A 419 16.56 13.52 -17.71
CA HIS A 419 17.41 14.68 -17.48
C HIS A 419 16.59 15.91 -17.05
N ARG A 420 17.24 16.87 -16.36
CA ARG A 420 16.54 18.04 -15.78
C ARG A 420 15.93 18.94 -16.85
N GLU A 421 16.61 19.10 -17.98
CA GLU A 421 16.17 19.96 -19.07
C GLU A 421 14.91 19.48 -19.79
N GLU A 422 14.52 18.21 -19.65
CA GLU A 422 13.26 17.67 -20.18
C GLU A 422 12.04 18.16 -19.39
N GLY A 423 12.26 18.67 -18.18
CA GLY A 423 11.18 19.10 -17.28
C GLY A 423 10.29 17.94 -16.84
N VAL A 424 9.13 18.28 -16.26
CA VAL A 424 8.14 17.28 -15.85
C VAL A 424 7.53 16.53 -17.04
N ALA A 425 7.53 17.15 -18.23
CA ALA A 425 6.92 16.62 -19.43
C ALA A 425 7.60 15.33 -19.92
N GLY A 426 8.89 15.16 -19.62
CA GLY A 426 9.61 13.92 -19.92
C GLY A 426 9.04 12.69 -19.22
N LEU A 427 8.30 12.84 -18.10
CA LEU A 427 7.61 11.72 -17.46
C LEU A 427 6.55 11.08 -18.37
N SER A 428 5.97 11.83 -19.32
CA SER A 428 4.92 11.33 -20.21
C SER A 428 5.31 10.10 -21.03
N ARG A 429 6.62 9.90 -21.30
CA ARG A 429 7.13 8.73 -22.04
C ARG A 429 7.01 7.41 -21.28
N PHE A 430 6.88 7.47 -19.95
CA PHE A 430 6.67 6.32 -19.10
C PHE A 430 5.19 5.96 -18.93
N TRP A 431 4.29 6.73 -19.53
CA TRP A 431 2.89 6.37 -19.64
C TRP A 431 2.66 5.57 -20.93
N MET A 432 2.36 4.28 -20.81
CA MET A 432 2.42 3.30 -21.91
C MET A 432 1.04 2.70 -22.27
N PRO A 433 0.09 3.48 -22.81
CA PRO A 433 -1.26 3.01 -23.08
C PRO A 433 -1.34 1.92 -24.17
N ALA A 434 -0.36 1.83 -25.07
CA ALA A 434 -0.35 0.76 -26.08
C ALA A 434 -0.02 -0.61 -25.48
N GLN A 435 0.83 -0.65 -24.44
CA GLN A 435 1.09 -1.86 -23.66
C GLN A 435 -0.20 -2.38 -23.01
N VAL A 436 -0.98 -1.47 -22.44
CA VAL A 436 -2.26 -1.79 -21.80
C VAL A 436 -3.27 -2.32 -22.82
N HIS A 437 -3.35 -1.73 -24.01
CA HIS A 437 -4.18 -2.25 -25.09
C HIS A 437 -3.75 -3.67 -25.50
N HIS A 438 -2.44 -3.89 -25.68
CA HIS A 438 -1.90 -5.20 -26.03
C HIS A 438 -2.30 -6.27 -25.02
N LEU A 439 -2.07 -6.02 -23.73
CA LEU A 439 -2.45 -6.94 -22.65
C LEU A 439 -3.96 -7.20 -22.61
N ASN A 440 -4.79 -6.14 -22.66
CA ASN A 440 -6.25 -6.29 -22.67
C ASN A 440 -6.73 -7.13 -23.86
N GLN A 441 -6.13 -6.94 -25.03
CA GLN A 441 -6.47 -7.67 -26.24
C GLN A 441 -6.05 -9.15 -26.14
N LEU A 442 -4.84 -9.43 -25.67
CA LEU A 442 -4.37 -10.81 -25.41
C LEU A 442 -5.29 -11.54 -24.43
N ALA A 443 -5.75 -10.87 -23.37
CA ALA A 443 -6.69 -11.45 -22.40
C ALA A 443 -8.07 -11.75 -23.03
N ALA A 444 -8.60 -10.84 -23.85
CA ALA A 444 -9.84 -11.06 -24.58
C ALA A 444 -9.74 -12.28 -25.52
N ASP A 445 -8.66 -12.39 -26.29
CA ASP A 445 -8.42 -13.51 -27.20
C ASP A 445 -8.17 -14.84 -26.47
N ALA A 446 -7.52 -14.78 -25.30
CA ALA A 446 -7.34 -15.96 -24.45
C ALA A 446 -8.69 -16.53 -23.98
N ARG A 447 -9.62 -15.66 -23.55
CA ARG A 447 -10.98 -16.01 -23.09
C ARG A 447 -11.82 -16.69 -24.17
N HIS A 448 -11.72 -16.23 -25.42
CA HIS A 448 -12.53 -16.74 -26.53
C HIS A 448 -11.92 -17.95 -27.27
N SER A 449 -10.89 -18.57 -26.72
CA SER A 449 -10.21 -19.71 -27.36
C SER A 449 -9.58 -19.38 -28.73
N SER A 450 -9.43 -18.10 -29.11
CA SER A 450 -8.87 -17.66 -30.40
C SER A 450 -7.35 -17.58 -30.43
N SER A 451 -6.70 -17.29 -29.29
CA SER A 451 -5.23 -17.37 -29.19
C SER A 451 -4.78 -18.81 -29.48
N ARG A 452 -4.25 -19.09 -30.67
CA ARG A 452 -3.84 -20.45 -31.07
C ARG A 452 -2.51 -20.89 -30.44
N ARG A 453 -1.80 -19.98 -29.76
CA ARG A 453 -0.37 -20.12 -29.47
C ARG A 453 0.02 -20.08 -27.99
N ALA A 454 -0.84 -19.61 -27.08
CA ALA A 454 -0.59 -19.74 -25.63
C ALA A 454 -0.92 -21.15 -25.10
N ALA A 455 0.06 -21.83 -24.48
CA ALA A 455 -0.13 -23.16 -23.90
C ALA A 455 -1.06 -23.16 -22.67
N GLY A 456 -1.78 -24.26 -22.45
CA GLY A 456 -3.06 -24.29 -21.72
C GLY A 456 -3.13 -23.82 -20.26
N ARG A 457 -2.02 -23.60 -19.54
CA ARG A 457 -2.03 -23.03 -18.17
C ARG A 457 -1.95 -21.50 -18.21
N SER A 458 -0.94 -20.94 -18.89
CA SER A 458 -0.77 -19.50 -19.09
C SER A 458 -1.98 -18.88 -19.79
N ARG A 459 -2.56 -19.57 -20.78
CA ARG A 459 -3.81 -19.15 -21.43
C ARG A 459 -4.98 -18.98 -20.45
N ARG A 460 -5.15 -19.91 -19.51
CA ARG A 460 -6.26 -19.87 -18.55
C ARG A 460 -6.09 -18.71 -17.55
N GLN A 461 -4.86 -18.45 -17.11
CA GLN A 461 -4.56 -17.34 -16.23
C GLN A 461 -4.78 -16.00 -16.97
N LEU A 462 -4.27 -15.88 -18.19
CA LEU A 462 -4.48 -14.70 -19.04
C LEU A 462 -5.97 -14.46 -19.37
N ALA A 463 -6.74 -15.52 -19.63
CA ALA A 463 -8.19 -15.42 -19.84
C ALA A 463 -8.95 -14.90 -18.61
N ALA A 464 -8.45 -15.16 -17.39
CA ALA A 464 -9.03 -14.63 -16.17
C ALA A 464 -8.82 -13.11 -16.05
N CYS A 465 -7.73 -12.58 -16.63
CA CYS A 465 -7.49 -11.14 -16.69
C CYS A 465 -8.45 -10.39 -17.62
N ALA A 466 -9.22 -11.08 -18.47
CA ALA A 466 -10.14 -10.42 -19.39
C ALA A 466 -11.22 -9.56 -18.68
N GLU A 467 -11.50 -9.82 -17.40
CA GLU A 467 -12.43 -9.02 -16.58
C GLU A 467 -11.77 -7.85 -15.85
N HIS A 468 -10.46 -7.67 -16.04
CA HIS A 468 -9.64 -6.68 -15.36
C HIS A 468 -8.88 -5.81 -16.37
N ALA A 469 -9.14 -4.50 -16.38
CA ALA A 469 -8.36 -3.58 -17.20
C ALA A 469 -6.87 -3.64 -16.80
N ALA A 470 -5.98 -3.71 -17.79
CA ALA A 470 -4.53 -3.74 -17.57
C ALA A 470 -3.94 -2.38 -17.19
N THR A 471 -4.73 -1.30 -17.07
CA THR A 471 -4.27 0.07 -16.79
C THR A 471 -3.31 0.15 -15.60
N ILE A 472 -3.50 -0.70 -14.60
CA ILE A 472 -2.70 -0.68 -13.37
C ILE A 472 -1.24 -1.10 -13.60
N THR A 473 -0.98 -1.91 -14.62
CA THR A 473 0.38 -2.39 -14.97
C THR A 473 1.32 -1.26 -15.38
N MET A 474 0.82 -0.24 -16.10
CA MET A 474 1.59 0.99 -16.36
C MET A 474 1.51 1.99 -15.20
N ALA A 475 0.36 2.06 -14.53
CA ALA A 475 0.11 3.07 -13.50
C ALA A 475 0.93 2.87 -12.22
N GLU A 476 1.26 1.63 -11.87
CA GLU A 476 2.07 1.33 -10.67
C GLU A 476 3.49 1.90 -10.79
N LYS A 477 4.19 1.62 -11.91
CA LYS A 477 5.54 2.17 -12.17
C LYS A 477 5.47 3.68 -12.28
N TYR A 478 4.46 4.20 -12.96
CA TYR A 478 4.25 5.65 -13.10
C TYR A 478 4.03 6.34 -11.75
N ALA A 479 3.27 5.74 -10.83
CA ALA A 479 3.07 6.27 -9.48
C ALA A 479 4.40 6.35 -8.71
N PHE A 480 5.23 5.30 -8.79
CA PHE A 480 6.57 5.32 -8.20
C PHE A 480 7.46 6.41 -8.83
N TYR A 481 7.41 6.59 -10.15
CA TYR A 481 8.17 7.64 -10.84
C TYR A 481 7.72 9.05 -10.43
N LEU A 482 6.42 9.25 -10.16
CA LEU A 482 5.91 10.51 -9.60
C LEU A 482 6.44 10.77 -8.19
N VAL A 483 6.58 9.73 -7.34
CA VAL A 483 7.21 9.88 -6.03
C VAL A 483 8.67 10.28 -6.18
N MET A 484 9.44 9.62 -7.05
CA MET A 484 10.84 9.99 -7.30
C MET A 484 10.96 11.42 -7.85
N ALA A 485 10.08 11.80 -8.76
CA ALA A 485 10.01 13.15 -9.30
C ALA A 485 9.70 14.20 -8.23
N ALA A 486 8.76 13.93 -7.32
CA ALA A 486 8.49 14.79 -6.16
C ALA A 486 9.70 14.87 -5.22
N ASP A 487 10.29 13.72 -4.89
CA ASP A 487 11.38 13.59 -3.93
C ASP A 487 12.68 14.25 -4.40
N SER A 488 12.96 14.26 -5.70
CA SER A 488 14.13 14.95 -6.24
C SER A 488 14.14 16.46 -6.00
N GLY A 489 12.98 17.06 -5.72
CA GLY A 489 12.82 18.51 -5.54
C GLY A 489 13.13 19.35 -6.78
N ARG A 490 13.36 18.74 -7.96
CA ARG A 490 13.76 19.43 -9.18
C ARG A 490 12.61 20.07 -9.96
N TYR A 491 11.38 19.64 -9.70
CA TYR A 491 10.19 20.07 -10.42
C TYR A 491 9.25 20.92 -9.55
N PRO A 492 8.49 21.86 -10.16
CA PRO A 492 7.49 22.62 -9.43
C PRO A 492 6.42 21.70 -8.81
N PRO A 493 6.08 21.84 -7.52
CA PRO A 493 5.08 20.99 -6.86
C PRO A 493 3.71 20.97 -7.56
N ALA A 494 3.30 22.11 -8.15
CA ALA A 494 2.03 22.22 -8.87
C ALA A 494 1.97 21.35 -10.14
N GLU A 495 3.11 21.12 -10.78
CA GLU A 495 3.21 20.25 -11.97
C GLU A 495 3.10 18.78 -11.59
N ILE A 496 3.75 18.38 -10.50
CA ILE A 496 3.63 17.04 -9.91
C ILE A 496 2.19 16.77 -9.46
N GLU A 497 1.56 17.73 -8.76
CA GLU A 497 0.16 17.62 -8.33
C GLU A 497 -0.79 17.46 -9.52
N ALA A 498 -0.53 18.15 -10.64
CA ALA A 498 -1.33 18.00 -11.86
C ALA A 498 -1.23 16.59 -12.45
N LEU A 499 -0.03 15.99 -12.46
CA LEU A 499 0.16 14.61 -12.92
C LEU A 499 -0.42 13.58 -11.93
N ALA A 500 -0.29 13.81 -10.63
CA ALA A 500 -0.93 12.97 -9.60
C ALA A 500 -2.46 12.97 -9.79
N ARG A 501 -3.05 14.14 -10.05
CA ARG A 501 -4.50 14.28 -10.33
C ARG A 501 -4.90 13.59 -11.63
N SER A 502 -4.11 13.74 -12.68
CA SER A 502 -4.30 13.03 -13.95
C SER A 502 -4.31 11.52 -13.75
N LEU A 503 -3.34 10.97 -13.01
CA LEU A 503 -3.29 9.55 -12.67
C LEU A 503 -4.53 9.10 -11.87
N CYS A 504 -4.90 9.85 -10.84
CA CYS A 504 -6.09 9.55 -10.03
C CYS A 504 -7.39 9.56 -10.86
N ASP A 505 -7.55 10.55 -11.75
CA ASP A 505 -8.71 10.66 -12.64
C ASP A 505 -8.79 9.45 -13.60
N VAL A 506 -7.67 9.06 -14.21
CA VAL A 506 -7.57 7.88 -15.08
C VAL A 506 -7.97 6.61 -14.33
N LEU A 507 -7.38 6.37 -13.17
CA LEU A 507 -7.66 5.17 -12.39
C LEU A 507 -9.12 5.13 -11.91
N SER A 508 -9.67 6.27 -11.51
CA SER A 508 -11.08 6.39 -11.12
C SER A 508 -12.04 6.20 -12.30
N ARG A 509 -11.57 6.39 -13.54
CA ARG A 509 -12.36 6.15 -14.75
C ARG A 509 -12.42 4.67 -15.13
N PHE A 510 -11.30 3.97 -15.04
CA PHE A 510 -11.21 2.57 -15.45
C PHE A 510 -11.55 1.59 -14.32
N TYR A 511 -11.49 2.03 -13.06
CA TYR A 511 -11.86 1.22 -11.90
C TYR A 511 -12.98 1.89 -11.11
N SER A 512 -14.06 1.15 -10.86
CA SER A 512 -15.20 1.67 -10.11
C SER A 512 -14.91 1.87 -8.61
N SER A 513 -13.81 1.31 -8.10
CA SER A 513 -13.36 1.45 -6.71
C SER A 513 -11.88 1.05 -6.58
N PRO A 514 -11.16 1.53 -5.55
CA PRO A 514 -9.79 1.11 -5.29
C PRO A 514 -9.64 -0.41 -5.08
N LEU A 515 -10.64 -1.09 -4.51
CA LEU A 515 -10.60 -2.55 -4.34
C LEU A 515 -10.71 -3.30 -5.68
N ARG A 516 -11.45 -2.74 -6.66
CA ARG A 516 -11.48 -3.29 -8.03
C ARG A 516 -10.16 -3.08 -8.75
N LEU A 517 -9.48 -1.96 -8.49
CA LEU A 517 -8.12 -1.72 -8.96
C LEU A 517 -7.15 -2.75 -8.37
N LEU A 518 -7.15 -2.96 -7.05
CA LEU A 518 -6.28 -3.97 -6.43
C LEU A 518 -6.57 -5.39 -6.94
N ALA A 519 -7.83 -5.74 -7.15
CA ALA A 519 -8.19 -7.04 -7.73
C ALA A 519 -7.66 -7.20 -9.16
N ALA A 520 -7.71 -6.13 -9.97
CA ALA A 520 -7.12 -6.12 -11.30
C ALA A 520 -5.59 -6.23 -11.23
N TRP A 521 -4.95 -5.50 -10.32
CA TRP A 521 -3.50 -5.57 -10.12
C TRP A 521 -3.07 -6.98 -9.74
N HIS A 522 -3.71 -7.59 -8.74
CA HIS A 522 -3.40 -8.96 -8.32
C HIS A 522 -3.54 -9.96 -9.48
N ALA A 523 -4.58 -9.84 -10.30
CA ALA A 523 -4.78 -10.71 -11.45
C ALA A 523 -3.64 -10.57 -12.48
N TRP A 524 -3.26 -9.34 -12.83
CA TRP A 524 -2.18 -9.08 -13.77
C TRP A 524 -0.80 -9.43 -13.22
N GLU A 525 -0.52 -9.10 -11.96
CA GLU A 525 0.73 -9.43 -11.26
C GLU A 525 0.97 -10.94 -11.26
N THR A 526 -0.07 -11.73 -11.01
CA THR A 526 0.01 -13.21 -11.04
C THR A 526 0.42 -13.77 -12.40
N VAL A 527 0.14 -13.04 -13.48
CA VAL A 527 0.46 -13.45 -14.86
C VAL A 527 1.82 -12.91 -15.29
N LEU A 528 2.09 -11.62 -15.07
CA LEU A 528 3.29 -10.95 -15.56
C LEU A 528 4.55 -11.33 -14.77
N SER A 529 4.46 -11.51 -13.44
CA SER A 529 5.62 -11.89 -12.61
C SER A 529 6.20 -13.28 -12.92
N GLN A 530 5.47 -14.13 -13.66
CA GLN A 530 5.97 -15.42 -14.12
C GLN A 530 6.80 -15.32 -15.41
N ASP A 531 6.61 -14.23 -16.17
CA ASP A 531 7.20 -13.99 -17.49
C ASP A 531 8.29 -12.90 -17.46
N GLU A 532 8.18 -11.92 -16.55
CA GLU A 532 9.23 -10.93 -16.26
C GLU A 532 10.32 -11.54 -15.36
N ALA A 533 11.56 -11.02 -15.46
CA ALA A 533 12.77 -11.66 -14.93
C ALA A 533 12.58 -12.31 -13.54
N PRO A 534 12.93 -13.61 -13.37
CA PRO A 534 12.67 -14.37 -12.13
C PRO A 534 13.39 -13.86 -10.88
N GLU A 535 14.17 -12.79 -11.01
CA GLU A 535 14.87 -12.09 -9.92
C GLU A 535 14.00 -11.01 -9.25
N GLU A 536 12.93 -10.52 -9.89
CA GLU A 536 12.00 -9.57 -9.26
C GLU A 536 11.02 -10.29 -8.31
N VAL A 537 10.89 -9.78 -7.08
CA VAL A 537 9.95 -10.31 -6.10
C VAL A 537 8.54 -9.89 -6.50
N SER A 538 7.70 -10.87 -6.88
CA SER A 538 6.28 -10.66 -7.16
C SER A 538 5.57 -9.91 -6.03
N LEU A 539 4.80 -8.88 -6.38
CA LEU A 539 3.99 -8.08 -5.45
C LEU A 539 2.65 -8.72 -5.08
N ALA A 540 2.36 -9.93 -5.58
CA ALA A 540 1.06 -10.58 -5.42
C ALA A 540 0.63 -10.74 -3.95
N ASP A 541 1.55 -11.11 -3.05
CA ASP A 541 1.24 -11.28 -1.63
C ASP A 541 0.88 -9.94 -0.96
N ASP A 542 1.62 -8.88 -1.30
CA ASP A 542 1.41 -7.52 -0.80
C ASP A 542 0.06 -6.96 -1.26
N ILE A 543 -0.29 -7.15 -2.53
CA ILE A 543 -1.60 -6.75 -3.08
C ILE A 543 -2.73 -7.56 -2.44
N ALA A 544 -2.53 -8.86 -2.24
CA ALA A 544 -3.51 -9.73 -1.58
C ALA A 544 -3.77 -9.29 -0.14
N TRP A 545 -2.72 -8.88 0.59
CA TRP A 545 -2.86 -8.31 1.92
C TRP A 545 -3.70 -7.03 1.91
N HIS A 546 -3.41 -6.11 0.98
CA HIS A 546 -4.17 -4.87 0.83
C HIS A 546 -5.64 -5.09 0.44
N LEU A 547 -5.96 -6.19 -0.25
CA LEU A 547 -7.33 -6.62 -0.55
C LEU A 547 -8.06 -7.17 0.67
N ALA A 548 -7.34 -7.84 1.58
CA ALA A 548 -7.90 -8.52 2.75
C ALA A 548 -8.05 -7.57 3.94
N ASP A 549 -7.00 -6.84 4.31
CA ASP A 549 -6.96 -6.06 5.56
C ASP A 549 -7.95 -4.88 5.56
N PRO A 550 -8.81 -4.71 6.59
CA PRO A 550 -9.74 -3.60 6.67
C PRO A 550 -9.07 -2.23 6.93
N GLY A 551 -7.85 -2.22 7.46
CA GLY A 551 -7.07 -1.00 7.67
C GLY A 551 -6.39 -0.49 6.40
N SER A 552 -6.15 -1.36 5.42
CA SER A 552 -5.52 -1.04 4.12
C SER A 552 -5.88 0.36 3.60
N PRO A 553 -4.87 1.22 3.28
CA PRO A 553 -5.11 2.58 2.79
C PRO A 553 -6.06 2.67 1.60
N PHE A 554 -6.08 1.65 0.74
CA PHE A 554 -6.94 1.58 -0.45
C PHE A 554 -8.43 1.60 -0.12
N ARG A 555 -8.85 1.10 1.06
CA ARG A 555 -10.27 1.15 1.48
C ARG A 555 -10.77 2.56 1.79
N TRP A 556 -9.82 3.48 1.99
CA TRP A 556 -10.08 4.84 2.43
C TRP A 556 -9.74 5.88 1.36
N LEU A 557 -9.30 5.45 0.17
CA LEU A 557 -9.11 6.33 -0.98
C LEU A 557 -10.46 6.76 -1.54
N SER A 558 -10.57 8.04 -1.89
CA SER A 558 -11.75 8.59 -2.56
C SER A 558 -11.53 8.60 -4.07
N PRO A 559 -12.37 7.92 -4.87
CA PRO A 559 -12.32 8.04 -6.33
C PRO A 559 -12.60 9.48 -6.77
N SER A 560 -11.88 9.91 -7.80
CA SER A 560 -12.16 11.18 -8.47
C SER A 560 -13.54 11.14 -9.11
N ARG A 561 -14.24 12.28 -9.06
CA ARG A 561 -15.53 12.52 -9.71
C ARG A 561 -15.41 13.49 -10.88
N SER A 562 -14.19 13.74 -11.37
CA SER A 562 -13.96 14.65 -12.48
C SER A 562 -14.63 14.14 -13.76
N ILE A 563 -15.40 15.01 -14.41
CA ILE A 563 -16.05 14.70 -15.71
C ILE A 563 -15.03 14.82 -16.85
N THR A 564 -14.08 15.75 -16.70
CA THR A 564 -13.01 16.00 -17.67
C THR A 564 -11.70 15.50 -17.12
N TRP A 565 -11.10 14.52 -17.78
CA TRP A 565 -9.81 13.96 -17.41
C TRP A 565 -8.87 13.95 -18.62
N ARG A 566 -7.57 13.85 -18.32
CA ARG A 566 -6.51 13.70 -19.31
C ARG A 566 -5.55 12.66 -18.78
N GLU A 567 -4.96 11.89 -19.69
CA GLU A 567 -3.89 10.97 -19.34
C GLU A 567 -2.58 11.71 -19.06
N PRO A 568 -1.69 11.13 -18.23
CA PRO A 568 -0.37 11.70 -17.97
C PRO A 568 0.51 11.80 -19.23
N GLY A 569 0.28 10.95 -20.23
CA GLY A 569 0.96 10.97 -21.52
C GLY A 569 0.02 10.87 -22.71
N VAL A 570 0.60 10.84 -23.91
CA VAL A 570 -0.14 10.78 -25.17
C VAL A 570 -0.59 9.34 -25.46
N ARG A 571 -1.89 9.15 -25.69
CA ARG A 571 -2.43 7.88 -26.19
C ARG A 571 -2.38 7.85 -27.73
N PRO A 572 -1.60 6.95 -28.35
CA PRO A 572 -1.60 6.79 -29.81
C PRO A 572 -2.93 6.18 -30.28
N THR A 573 -3.27 6.37 -31.55
CA THR A 573 -4.36 5.61 -32.17
C THR A 573 -3.92 4.18 -32.46
N LEU A 574 -4.86 3.25 -32.61
CA LEU A 574 -4.57 1.86 -32.98
C LEU A 574 -3.78 1.80 -34.29
N THR A 575 -4.17 2.60 -35.30
CA THR A 575 -3.45 2.70 -36.58
C THR A 575 -2.01 3.17 -36.41
N ARG A 576 -1.79 4.21 -35.60
CA ARG A 576 -0.45 4.75 -35.35
C ARG A 576 0.42 3.71 -34.64
N PHE A 577 -0.12 3.03 -33.63
CA PHE A 577 0.61 1.97 -32.93
C PHE A 577 0.92 0.77 -33.83
N THR A 578 -0.01 0.40 -34.71
CA THR A 578 0.20 -0.64 -35.73
C THR A 578 1.33 -0.26 -36.69
N ALA A 579 1.36 0.99 -37.16
CA ALA A 579 2.41 1.48 -38.03
C ALA A 579 3.79 1.46 -37.35
N MET A 580 3.88 1.91 -36.10
CA MET A 580 5.13 1.87 -35.32
C MET A 580 5.61 0.43 -35.11
N SER A 581 4.68 -0.52 -34.95
CA SER A 581 4.99 -1.94 -34.74
C SER A 581 5.57 -2.63 -35.97
N LEU A 582 5.54 -2.02 -37.17
CA LEU A 582 6.18 -2.57 -38.36
C LEU A 582 7.72 -2.61 -38.25
N ALA A 583 8.33 -1.81 -37.38
CA ALA A 583 9.78 -1.87 -37.14
C ALA A 583 10.23 -3.14 -36.40
N GLY A 584 9.30 -3.88 -35.78
CA GLY A 584 9.64 -5.05 -34.98
C GLY A 584 10.22 -6.21 -35.80
N PRO A 585 11.14 -7.02 -35.23
CA PRO A 585 11.79 -6.90 -33.93
C PRO A 585 13.19 -6.26 -34.06
N LEU A 586 13.38 -5.26 -34.94
CA LEU A 586 14.68 -4.57 -35.05
C LEU A 586 15.04 -3.88 -33.72
N ASN A 587 14.03 -3.35 -33.04
CA ASN A 587 14.11 -2.75 -31.71
C ASN A 587 13.03 -3.32 -30.79
N GLU A 588 13.14 -3.02 -29.49
CA GLU A 588 12.09 -3.32 -28.52
C GLU A 588 10.76 -2.63 -28.90
N ALA A 589 9.64 -3.19 -28.46
CA ALA A 589 8.33 -2.64 -28.78
C ALA A 589 8.16 -1.24 -28.16
N LEU A 590 7.86 -0.26 -29.01
CA LEU A 590 7.62 1.12 -28.59
C LEU A 590 6.15 1.29 -28.13
N TRP A 591 5.91 1.17 -26.83
CA TRP A 591 4.56 1.21 -26.23
C TRP A 591 3.99 2.63 -26.01
N GLN A 592 4.82 3.64 -26.26
CA GLN A 592 4.53 5.06 -26.07
C GLN A 592 4.60 5.82 -27.39
N ALA A 593 3.95 7.00 -27.45
CA ALA A 593 4.12 7.88 -28.60
C ALA A 593 5.57 8.44 -28.64
N PRO A 594 6.25 8.45 -29.79
CA PRO A 594 7.61 8.96 -29.90
C PRO A 594 7.65 10.46 -29.63
N GLN A 595 8.56 10.87 -28.74
CA GLN A 595 8.80 12.27 -28.38
C GLN A 595 10.28 12.63 -28.63
N PRO A 596 10.61 13.92 -28.83
CA PRO A 596 11.99 14.38 -28.84
C PRO A 596 12.70 13.98 -27.55
N LEU A 597 13.92 13.50 -27.68
CA LEU A 597 14.77 13.16 -26.54
C LEU A 597 15.42 14.41 -25.93
N SER A 598 16.09 14.23 -24.79
CA SER A 598 16.93 15.25 -24.20
C SER A 598 18.03 15.72 -25.17
N PRO A 599 18.58 16.94 -25.04
CA PRO A 599 19.68 17.40 -25.88
C PRO A 599 20.90 16.46 -25.90
N GLN A 600 21.21 15.81 -24.78
CA GLN A 600 22.33 14.87 -24.70
C GLN A 600 22.02 13.58 -25.47
N ASP A 601 20.87 12.96 -25.20
CA ASP A 601 20.46 11.73 -25.89
C ASP A 601 20.26 11.94 -27.39
N ARG A 602 19.85 13.15 -27.81
CA ARG A 602 19.77 13.51 -29.24
C ARG A 602 21.14 13.59 -29.90
N ALA A 603 22.17 14.04 -29.17
CA ALA A 603 23.52 14.03 -29.70
C ALA A 603 24.02 12.59 -29.86
N ASP A 604 23.83 11.76 -28.83
CA ASP A 604 24.29 10.37 -28.82
C ASP A 604 23.56 9.52 -29.89
N LEU A 605 22.23 9.66 -30.01
CA LEU A 605 21.46 9.02 -31.08
C LEU A 605 21.87 9.56 -32.46
N GLY A 606 22.17 10.86 -32.56
CA GLY A 606 22.59 11.49 -33.82
C GLY A 606 23.93 10.95 -34.32
N GLU A 607 24.91 10.82 -33.42
CA GLU A 607 26.21 10.21 -33.71
C GLU A 607 26.05 8.74 -34.11
N TRP A 608 25.18 7.99 -33.43
CA TRP A 608 24.89 6.61 -33.79
C TRP A 608 24.25 6.49 -35.19
N VAL A 609 23.26 7.32 -35.50
CA VAL A 609 22.61 7.33 -36.83
C VAL A 609 23.60 7.71 -37.93
N GLU A 610 24.46 8.71 -37.69
CA GLU A 610 25.52 9.08 -38.64
C GLU A 610 26.52 7.95 -38.83
N HIS A 611 26.93 7.25 -37.76
CA HIS A 611 27.88 6.14 -37.86
C HIS A 611 27.31 4.91 -38.57
N GLN A 612 26.07 4.55 -38.28
CA GLN A 612 25.44 3.33 -38.83
C GLN A 612 24.91 3.51 -40.25
N TYR A 613 24.33 4.67 -40.56
CA TYR A 613 23.63 4.90 -41.83
C TYR A 613 24.30 5.95 -42.72
N ALA A 614 25.39 6.57 -42.28
CA ALA A 614 26.06 7.67 -42.97
C ALA A 614 25.14 8.87 -43.28
N LEU A 615 24.09 9.07 -42.47
CA LEU A 615 23.10 10.13 -42.66
C LEU A 615 23.55 11.42 -41.97
N GLN A 616 23.79 12.47 -42.76
CA GLN A 616 24.16 13.78 -42.23
C GLN A 616 22.92 14.68 -42.03
N GLY A 617 22.30 14.54 -40.86
CA GLY A 617 21.21 15.39 -40.39
C GLY A 617 19.85 15.15 -41.05
N ALA A 618 18.90 16.04 -40.76
CA ALA A 618 17.50 15.90 -41.14
C ALA A 618 17.25 15.76 -42.65
N ALA A 619 18.04 16.45 -43.49
CA ALA A 619 17.89 16.38 -44.94
C ALA A 619 18.31 15.00 -45.49
N GLY A 620 19.46 14.49 -45.03
CA GLY A 620 19.92 13.15 -45.41
C GLY A 620 18.94 12.06 -44.96
N LEU A 621 18.39 12.20 -43.76
CA LEU A 621 17.34 11.29 -43.28
C LEU A 621 16.11 11.30 -44.21
N VAL A 622 15.57 12.48 -44.53
CA VAL A 622 14.38 12.59 -45.41
C VAL A 622 14.64 11.96 -46.78
N ASP A 623 15.79 12.22 -47.39
CA ASP A 623 16.15 11.64 -48.68
C ASP A 623 16.21 10.10 -48.61
N PHE A 624 16.73 9.55 -47.50
CA PHE A 624 16.79 8.11 -47.29
C PHE A 624 15.42 7.47 -47.03
N LEU A 625 14.56 8.13 -46.25
CA LEU A 625 13.19 7.67 -46.03
C LEU A 625 12.38 7.68 -47.34
N ASP A 626 12.54 8.72 -48.16
CA ASP A 626 11.91 8.80 -49.49
C ASP A 626 12.42 7.69 -50.43
N PHE A 627 13.72 7.36 -50.35
CA PHE A 627 14.30 6.20 -51.04
C PHE A 627 13.64 4.89 -50.60
N LEU A 628 13.51 4.61 -49.30
CA LEU A 628 12.86 3.40 -48.78
C LEU A 628 11.39 3.29 -49.21
N VAL A 629 10.67 4.43 -49.22
CA VAL A 629 9.27 4.49 -49.68
C VAL A 629 9.15 4.13 -51.17
N GLY A 630 9.99 4.72 -52.01
CA GLY A 630 9.90 4.56 -53.47
C GLY A 630 10.53 3.26 -53.98
N SER A 631 11.79 3.06 -53.65
CA SER A 631 12.68 2.06 -54.23
C SER A 631 13.11 1.02 -53.21
N GLY A 632 13.79 1.45 -52.14
CA GLY A 632 14.36 0.61 -51.10
C GLY A 632 15.47 -0.34 -51.56
N ASP A 633 16.05 -1.06 -50.62
CA ASP A 633 17.04 -2.10 -50.86
C ASP A 633 16.43 -3.27 -51.66
N ARG A 634 15.11 -3.50 -51.55
CA ARG A 634 14.38 -4.46 -52.38
C ARG A 634 14.62 -4.26 -53.88
N GLN A 635 14.79 -3.02 -54.34
CA GLN A 635 15.02 -2.74 -55.75
C GLN A 635 16.43 -3.18 -56.20
N ASP A 636 17.44 -3.04 -55.33
CA ASP A 636 18.79 -3.56 -55.58
C ASP A 636 18.73 -5.09 -55.80
N TYR A 637 18.02 -5.79 -54.92
CA TYR A 637 17.77 -7.23 -55.09
C TYR A 637 17.11 -7.56 -56.43
N LEU A 638 15.98 -6.90 -56.74
CA LEU A 638 15.20 -7.18 -57.95
C LEU A 638 15.98 -6.93 -59.25
N ILE A 639 16.89 -5.96 -59.27
CA ILE A 639 17.67 -5.62 -60.45
C ILE A 639 18.92 -6.49 -60.56
N ASN A 640 19.69 -6.62 -59.47
CA ASN A 640 21.04 -7.17 -59.53
C ASN A 640 21.10 -8.68 -59.23
N TYR A 641 20.10 -9.23 -58.53
CA TYR A 641 20.18 -10.58 -57.97
C TYR A 641 19.02 -11.47 -58.43
N ALA A 642 17.78 -10.98 -58.41
CA ALA A 642 16.60 -11.74 -58.83
C ALA A 642 16.71 -12.36 -60.25
N PRO A 643 17.33 -11.72 -61.28
CA PRO A 643 17.47 -12.34 -62.59
C PRO A 643 18.27 -13.66 -62.60
N TYR A 644 19.16 -13.87 -61.62
CA TYR A 644 19.94 -15.10 -61.50
C TYR A 644 19.10 -16.31 -61.06
N THR A 645 17.94 -16.08 -60.42
CA THR A 645 16.99 -17.15 -60.05
C THR A 645 16.46 -17.90 -61.28
N LEU A 646 16.46 -17.23 -62.45
CA LEU A 646 16.00 -17.78 -63.73
C LEU A 646 17.14 -18.39 -64.58
N ASN A 647 18.41 -18.19 -64.20
CA ASN A 647 19.56 -18.63 -64.99
C ASN A 647 20.74 -19.07 -64.13
N ARG A 648 20.65 -20.32 -63.62
CA ARG A 648 21.67 -20.93 -62.76
C ARG A 648 23.04 -21.05 -63.43
N ALA A 649 23.09 -21.32 -64.74
CA ALA A 649 24.36 -21.41 -65.46
C ALA A 649 25.13 -20.08 -65.46
N ARG A 650 24.41 -18.95 -65.59
CA ARG A 650 25.02 -17.62 -65.50
C ARG A 650 25.48 -17.31 -64.07
N LEU A 651 24.68 -17.69 -63.07
CA LEU A 651 25.03 -17.50 -61.66
C LEU A 651 26.31 -18.25 -61.27
N ASP A 652 26.40 -19.53 -61.62
CA ASP A 652 27.57 -20.35 -61.32
C ASP A 652 28.83 -19.82 -62.04
N ALA A 653 28.68 -19.29 -63.26
CA ALA A 653 29.76 -18.66 -64.00
C ALA A 653 30.24 -17.35 -63.34
N GLU A 654 29.32 -16.49 -62.91
CA GLU A 654 29.65 -15.23 -62.22
C GLU A 654 30.39 -15.49 -60.90
N ILE A 655 29.89 -16.43 -60.09
CA ILE A 655 30.54 -16.86 -58.84
C ILE A 655 31.96 -17.38 -59.13
N ALA A 656 32.12 -18.24 -60.14
CA ALA A 656 33.43 -18.78 -60.49
C ALA A 656 34.42 -17.71 -60.96
N ILE A 657 33.96 -16.67 -61.66
CA ILE A 657 34.79 -15.54 -62.08
C ILE A 657 35.29 -14.78 -60.85
N LEU A 658 34.40 -14.41 -59.93
CA LEU A 658 34.75 -13.66 -58.72
C LEU A 658 35.64 -14.48 -57.77
N GLU A 659 35.42 -15.79 -57.65
CA GLU A 659 36.28 -16.67 -56.84
C GLU A 659 37.69 -16.89 -57.43
N SER A 660 37.87 -16.63 -58.74
CA SER A 660 39.15 -16.82 -59.43
C SER A 660 40.08 -15.60 -59.39
N GLY A 661 39.60 -14.44 -58.96
CA GLY A 661 40.33 -13.17 -58.89
C GLY A 661 40.63 -12.70 -57.46
N ASP A 662 41.49 -11.68 -57.33
CA ASP A 662 41.65 -10.93 -56.08
C ASP A 662 40.42 -10.05 -55.86
N CYS A 663 39.55 -10.44 -54.92
CA CYS A 663 38.27 -9.77 -54.65
C CYS A 663 38.47 -8.54 -53.76
N ALA A 664 38.09 -7.35 -54.24
CA ALA A 664 37.93 -6.16 -53.38
C ALA A 664 36.75 -6.35 -52.40
N ASP A 665 36.68 -5.55 -51.33
CA ASP A 665 35.66 -5.73 -50.28
C ASP A 665 34.21 -5.61 -50.83
N GLU A 666 33.95 -4.69 -51.76
CA GLU A 666 32.64 -4.58 -52.45
C GLU A 666 32.31 -5.83 -53.29
N GLU A 667 33.31 -6.40 -53.97
CA GLU A 667 33.14 -7.62 -54.76
C GLU A 667 32.93 -8.85 -53.87
N ARG A 668 33.46 -8.86 -52.62
CA ARG A 668 33.18 -9.90 -51.63
C ARG A 668 31.73 -9.88 -51.18
N ILE A 669 31.17 -8.70 -50.91
CA ILE A 669 29.75 -8.54 -50.55
C ILE A 669 28.86 -9.00 -51.72
N HIS A 670 29.21 -8.61 -52.94
CA HIS A 670 28.50 -9.06 -54.14
C HIS A 670 28.56 -10.59 -54.31
N LEU A 671 29.75 -11.18 -54.17
CA LEU A 671 29.96 -12.64 -54.24
C LEU A 671 29.14 -13.37 -53.17
N LEU A 672 29.11 -12.85 -51.95
CA LEU A 672 28.30 -13.40 -50.86
C LEU A 672 26.80 -13.39 -51.24
N ARG A 673 26.28 -12.26 -51.71
CA ARG A 673 24.88 -12.14 -52.12
C ARG A 673 24.54 -13.08 -53.28
N LEU A 674 25.44 -13.28 -54.24
CA LEU A 674 25.27 -14.29 -55.30
C LEU A 674 25.21 -15.72 -54.73
N LYS A 675 26.04 -16.04 -53.72
CA LYS A 675 25.97 -17.33 -53.01
C LYS A 675 24.65 -17.49 -52.27
N HIS A 676 24.15 -16.43 -51.61
CA HIS A 676 22.83 -16.44 -50.99
C HIS A 676 21.73 -16.75 -52.01
N VAL A 677 21.75 -16.14 -53.20
CA VAL A 677 20.80 -16.48 -54.28
C VAL A 677 20.95 -17.92 -54.75
N ARG A 678 22.19 -18.40 -54.95
CA ARG A 678 22.45 -19.78 -55.40
C ARG A 678 21.89 -20.82 -54.45
N ASP A 679 22.08 -20.58 -53.15
CA ASP A 679 21.74 -21.50 -52.08
C ASP A 679 20.33 -21.23 -51.53
N ASN A 680 19.65 -20.18 -52.03
CA ASN A 680 18.38 -19.67 -51.54
C ASN A 680 18.40 -19.44 -50.02
N ALA A 681 19.47 -18.82 -49.53
CA ALA A 681 19.69 -18.58 -48.13
C ALA A 681 18.53 -17.76 -47.54
N CYS A 682 18.02 -18.19 -46.39
CA CYS A 682 16.86 -17.57 -45.74
C CYS A 682 15.63 -17.39 -46.65
N HIS A 683 15.47 -18.22 -47.68
CA HIS A 683 14.37 -18.13 -48.65
C HIS A 683 14.32 -16.82 -49.45
N CYS A 684 15.46 -16.15 -49.65
CA CYS A 684 15.52 -14.85 -50.35
C CYS A 684 14.96 -14.88 -51.78
N ASN A 685 14.92 -16.04 -52.44
CA ASN A 685 14.35 -16.19 -53.78
C ASN A 685 12.83 -16.41 -53.78
N ASP A 686 12.28 -16.86 -52.65
CA ASP A 686 10.87 -17.27 -52.54
C ASP A 686 10.02 -16.20 -51.86
N GLN A 687 10.64 -15.30 -51.09
CA GLN A 687 9.96 -14.30 -50.26
C GLN A 687 10.11 -12.89 -50.82
N ASP A 688 9.09 -12.06 -50.60
CA ASP A 688 9.19 -10.62 -50.83
C ASP A 688 9.97 -9.99 -49.66
N MET A 689 11.04 -9.26 -49.95
CA MET A 689 11.90 -8.64 -48.94
C MET A 689 11.54 -7.17 -48.64
N THR A 690 10.41 -6.67 -49.14
CA THR A 690 9.92 -5.31 -48.88
C THR A 690 9.77 -4.99 -47.39
N ALA A 691 9.51 -6.00 -46.55
CA ALA A 691 9.39 -5.87 -45.10
C ALA A 691 10.67 -5.31 -44.46
N TRP A 692 11.85 -5.62 -45.02
CA TRP A 692 13.13 -5.05 -44.57
C TRP A 692 13.15 -3.53 -44.71
N ASP A 693 12.81 -3.03 -45.91
CA ASP A 693 12.73 -1.59 -46.17
C ASP A 693 11.67 -0.91 -45.29
N VAL A 694 10.52 -1.57 -45.10
CA VAL A 694 9.43 -1.04 -44.27
C VAL A 694 9.86 -0.94 -42.81
N ALA A 695 10.53 -1.96 -42.27
CA ALA A 695 10.98 -1.96 -40.89
C ALA A 695 12.02 -0.85 -40.65
N GLN A 696 13.00 -0.71 -41.54
CA GLN A 696 13.99 0.38 -41.50
C GLN A 696 13.35 1.77 -41.67
N LEU A 697 12.38 1.90 -42.59
CA LEU A 697 11.65 3.14 -42.82
C LEU A 697 10.96 3.62 -41.54
N VAL A 698 10.29 2.71 -40.84
CA VAL A 698 9.62 3.04 -39.59
C VAL A 698 10.63 3.35 -38.50
N ASP A 699 11.65 2.50 -38.33
CA ASP A 699 12.67 2.68 -37.30
C ASP A 699 13.38 4.05 -37.40
N LEU A 700 13.85 4.40 -38.60
CA LEU A 700 14.53 5.66 -38.85
C LEU A 700 13.58 6.86 -38.82
N ALA A 701 12.30 6.71 -39.16
CA ALA A 701 11.32 7.77 -38.97
C ALA A 701 11.08 8.05 -37.48
N LEU A 702 11.06 7.01 -36.64
CA LEU A 702 10.95 7.15 -35.17
C LEU A 702 12.20 7.81 -34.58
N ALA A 703 13.40 7.37 -34.99
CA ALA A 703 14.66 8.02 -34.62
C ALA A 703 14.67 9.49 -35.08
N GLY A 704 14.19 9.79 -36.29
CA GLY A 704 14.03 11.15 -36.79
C GLY A 704 13.11 12.02 -35.93
N ARG A 705 12.03 11.45 -35.38
CA ARG A 705 11.15 12.15 -34.43
C ARG A 705 11.87 12.42 -33.11
N GLN A 706 12.60 11.43 -32.59
CA GLN A 706 13.36 11.52 -31.34
C GLN A 706 14.52 12.53 -31.43
N LEU A 707 15.17 12.62 -32.59
CA LEU A 707 16.21 13.61 -32.90
C LEU A 707 15.66 15.02 -33.14
N ASP A 708 14.34 15.20 -33.17
CA ASP A 708 13.68 16.45 -33.55
C ASP A 708 14.00 16.88 -35.00
N TRP A 709 14.33 15.92 -35.88
CA TRP A 709 14.54 16.12 -37.32
C TRP A 709 13.24 16.02 -38.12
N LEU A 710 12.27 15.25 -37.59
CA LEU A 710 10.91 15.13 -38.12
C LEU A 710 9.90 15.69 -37.11
N ASP A 711 8.96 16.48 -37.62
CA ASP A 711 7.77 16.85 -36.87
C ASP A 711 6.70 15.74 -36.93
N GLU A 712 5.63 15.90 -36.15
CA GLU A 712 4.54 14.92 -36.05
C GLU A 712 3.86 14.63 -37.41
N ASN A 713 3.77 15.65 -38.27
CA ASN A 713 3.12 15.51 -39.58
C ASN A 713 3.98 14.69 -40.55
N ARG A 714 5.30 14.93 -40.55
CA ARG A 714 6.25 14.17 -41.35
C ARG A 714 6.37 12.74 -40.87
N LEU A 715 6.45 12.51 -39.55
CA LEU A 715 6.38 11.16 -38.99
C LEU A 715 5.11 10.44 -39.46
N SER A 716 3.95 11.09 -39.31
CA SER A 716 2.66 10.55 -39.74
C SER A 716 2.66 10.16 -41.22
N TYR A 717 3.23 10.98 -42.09
CA TYR A 717 3.36 10.70 -43.52
C TYR A 717 4.12 9.40 -43.81
N TYR A 718 5.29 9.21 -43.17
CA TYR A 718 6.12 8.01 -43.37
C TYR A 718 5.48 6.77 -42.77
N LEU A 719 4.86 6.87 -41.59
CA LEU A 719 4.09 5.77 -41.00
C LEU A 719 2.91 5.34 -41.89
N ASP A 720 2.20 6.29 -42.50
CA ASP A 720 1.12 5.99 -43.44
C ASP A 720 1.64 5.35 -44.74
N ALA A 721 2.84 5.75 -45.18
CA ALA A 721 3.50 5.14 -46.34
C ALA A 721 3.95 3.70 -46.06
N ALA A 722 4.51 3.45 -44.87
CA ALA A 722 4.91 2.14 -44.39
C ALA A 722 3.71 1.17 -44.33
N LEU A 723 2.58 1.60 -43.75
CA LEU A 723 1.35 0.81 -43.73
C LEU A 723 0.88 0.42 -45.14
N ARG A 724 0.85 1.38 -46.08
CA ARG A 724 0.46 1.11 -47.47
C ARG A 724 1.42 0.18 -48.20
N LEU A 725 2.72 0.19 -47.86
CA LEU A 725 3.69 -0.75 -48.42
C LEU A 725 3.45 -2.16 -47.84
N ALA A 726 3.32 -2.28 -46.52
CA ALA A 726 3.05 -3.55 -45.86
C ALA A 726 1.76 -4.22 -46.40
N GLU A 727 0.66 -3.47 -46.47
CA GLU A 727 -0.65 -3.94 -46.98
C GLU A 727 -0.58 -4.42 -48.44
N ARG A 728 0.25 -3.79 -49.28
CA ARG A 728 0.37 -4.16 -50.70
C ARG A 728 1.14 -5.46 -50.94
N HIS A 729 2.09 -5.77 -50.07
CA HIS A 729 3.06 -6.83 -50.28
C HIS A 729 2.80 -8.09 -49.43
N TYR A 730 2.09 -7.95 -48.30
CA TYR A 730 1.86 -9.03 -47.36
C TYR A 730 0.39 -9.15 -46.97
N SER A 731 -0.03 -10.33 -46.52
CA SER A 731 -1.43 -10.57 -46.12
C SER A 731 -1.61 -10.83 -44.62
N SER A 732 -0.50 -11.02 -43.90
CA SER A 732 -0.48 -11.32 -42.47
C SER A 732 0.85 -10.96 -41.82
N TRP A 733 0.88 -10.89 -40.48
CA TRP A 733 2.12 -10.75 -39.71
C TRP A 733 3.09 -11.90 -39.94
N GLN A 734 2.59 -13.11 -40.23
CA GLN A 734 3.44 -14.26 -40.55
C GLN A 734 4.20 -14.04 -41.85
N ASP A 735 3.51 -13.62 -42.91
CA ASP A 735 4.14 -13.33 -44.21
C ASP A 735 5.13 -12.17 -44.08
N TYR A 736 4.78 -11.15 -43.31
CA TYR A 736 5.64 -10.01 -43.03
C TYR A 736 6.92 -10.44 -42.29
N ALA A 737 6.79 -11.30 -41.27
CA ALA A 737 7.92 -11.83 -40.50
C ALA A 737 8.87 -12.68 -41.38
N GLU A 738 8.32 -13.50 -42.27
CA GLU A 738 9.10 -14.29 -43.23
C GLU A 738 9.86 -13.38 -44.20
N GLY A 739 9.19 -12.38 -44.77
CA GLY A 739 9.83 -11.38 -45.64
C GLY A 739 10.92 -10.58 -44.92
N LEU A 740 10.70 -10.21 -43.66
CA LEU A 740 11.68 -9.50 -42.84
C LEU A 740 12.89 -10.37 -42.52
N TYR A 741 12.69 -11.64 -42.16
CA TYR A 741 13.77 -12.60 -41.94
C TYR A 741 14.62 -12.81 -43.21
N SER A 742 13.98 -12.96 -44.36
CA SER A 742 14.66 -13.09 -45.65
C SER A 742 15.47 -11.84 -45.99
N GLY A 743 14.90 -10.65 -45.83
CA GLY A 743 15.60 -9.38 -46.07
C GLY A 743 16.78 -9.17 -45.13
N PHE A 744 16.58 -9.35 -43.83
CA PHE A 744 17.66 -9.26 -42.84
C PHE A 744 18.80 -10.23 -43.16
N GLY A 745 18.49 -11.48 -43.51
CA GLY A 745 19.51 -12.47 -43.87
C GLY A 745 20.22 -12.23 -45.19
N PHE A 746 19.57 -11.54 -46.14
CA PHE A 746 20.16 -11.22 -47.44
C PHE A 746 21.07 -9.99 -47.38
N PHE A 747 20.65 -8.93 -46.68
CA PHE A 747 21.36 -7.64 -46.62
C PHE A 747 22.40 -7.53 -45.51
N MET A 748 22.36 -8.40 -44.49
CA MET A 748 23.40 -8.48 -43.46
C MET A 748 24.77 -8.89 -44.04
N ASP A 749 25.83 -8.26 -43.54
CA ASP A 749 27.22 -8.59 -43.87
C ASP A 749 27.65 -9.98 -43.37
N ASP A 750 28.62 -10.59 -44.06
CA ASP A 750 29.18 -11.88 -43.66
C ASP A 750 30.12 -11.72 -42.45
N THR A 751 29.61 -12.03 -41.28
CA THR A 751 30.36 -12.05 -40.02
C THR A 751 30.43 -13.48 -39.47
N PRO A 752 31.48 -13.86 -38.72
CA PRO A 752 31.54 -15.17 -38.05
C PRO A 752 30.32 -15.47 -37.17
N GLU A 753 29.63 -14.44 -36.68
CA GLU A 753 28.45 -14.50 -35.82
C GLU A 753 27.12 -14.53 -36.57
N ARG A 754 27.11 -14.47 -37.92
CA ARG A 754 25.90 -14.38 -38.75
C ARG A 754 24.82 -15.41 -38.40
N ASP A 755 25.19 -16.68 -38.27
CA ASP A 755 24.22 -17.74 -37.95
C ASP A 755 23.60 -17.57 -36.56
N ALA A 756 24.38 -17.04 -35.61
CA ALA A 756 23.89 -16.74 -34.26
C ALA A 756 22.94 -15.54 -34.28
N PHE A 757 23.23 -14.50 -35.07
CA PHE A 757 22.32 -13.36 -35.27
C PHE A 757 21.01 -13.78 -35.91
N LEU A 758 21.05 -14.60 -36.97
CA LEU A 758 19.85 -15.14 -37.61
C LEU A 758 19.01 -16.00 -36.66
N ALA A 759 19.65 -16.86 -35.87
CA ALA A 759 18.96 -17.67 -34.87
C ALA A 759 18.24 -16.80 -33.81
N ARG A 760 18.91 -15.76 -33.31
CA ARG A 760 18.32 -14.80 -32.36
C ARG A 760 17.21 -13.98 -32.98
N PHE A 761 17.37 -13.53 -34.22
CA PHE A 761 16.36 -12.75 -34.93
C PHE A 761 15.10 -13.58 -35.20
N ARG A 762 15.25 -14.85 -35.59
CA ARG A 762 14.11 -15.77 -35.70
C ARG A 762 13.39 -15.95 -34.37
N GLN A 763 14.13 -16.15 -33.27
CA GLN A 763 13.53 -16.24 -31.94
C GLN A 763 12.76 -14.97 -31.56
N ALA A 764 13.28 -13.79 -31.92
CA ALA A 764 12.59 -12.52 -31.69
C ALA A 764 11.31 -12.40 -32.53
N LEU A 765 11.34 -12.80 -33.81
CA LEU A 765 10.16 -12.85 -34.68
C LEU A 765 9.08 -13.80 -34.12
N ASP A 766 9.49 -14.99 -33.70
CA ASP A 766 8.59 -15.97 -33.05
C ASP A 766 7.99 -15.35 -31.78
N ALA A 767 8.80 -14.72 -30.93
CA ALA A 767 8.34 -14.07 -29.71
C ALA A 767 7.32 -12.93 -29.97
N TRP A 768 7.52 -12.13 -31.02
CA TRP A 768 6.59 -11.07 -31.42
C TRP A 768 5.27 -11.61 -31.97
N LEU A 769 5.33 -12.71 -32.75
CA LEU A 769 4.16 -13.40 -33.29
C LEU A 769 3.35 -14.14 -32.23
N GLU A 770 3.98 -14.50 -31.10
CA GLU A 770 3.39 -15.33 -30.05
C GLU A 770 3.09 -14.59 -28.75
N ALA A 771 3.67 -13.40 -28.54
CA ALA A 771 3.73 -12.72 -27.25
C ALA A 771 4.24 -13.65 -26.14
N SER A 772 5.43 -14.20 -26.35
CA SER A 772 6.10 -15.07 -25.38
C SER A 772 7.56 -14.63 -25.16
N PRO A 773 7.88 -13.94 -24.05
CA PRO A 773 6.99 -13.53 -22.94
C PRO A 773 5.92 -12.52 -23.39
N LEU A 774 4.88 -12.30 -22.55
CA LEU A 774 3.70 -11.51 -22.93
C LEU A 774 3.98 -10.09 -23.42
N LEU A 775 5.11 -9.49 -23.07
CA LEU A 775 5.50 -8.14 -23.49
C LEU A 775 6.61 -8.12 -24.55
N ALA A 776 6.89 -9.27 -25.19
CA ALA A 776 7.94 -9.38 -26.19
C ALA A 776 7.71 -8.49 -27.41
N GLY A 777 6.45 -8.34 -27.86
CA GLY A 777 6.12 -7.60 -29.07
C GLY A 777 4.62 -7.47 -29.32
N ALA A 778 4.24 -6.50 -30.16
CA ALA A 778 2.84 -6.10 -30.32
C ALA A 778 2.03 -6.92 -31.34
N TRP A 779 2.68 -7.65 -32.25
CA TRP A 779 1.98 -8.29 -33.40
C TRP A 779 0.91 -9.29 -32.98
N ALA A 780 1.10 -10.00 -31.87
CA ALA A 780 0.13 -10.97 -31.36
C ALA A 780 -1.22 -10.36 -30.95
N SER A 781 -1.31 -9.04 -30.80
CA SER A 781 -2.55 -8.32 -30.42
C SER A 781 -3.01 -7.31 -31.46
N LEU A 782 -2.39 -7.28 -32.63
CA LEU A 782 -2.70 -6.31 -33.68
C LEU A 782 -3.15 -7.03 -34.94
N ASP A 783 -4.20 -6.52 -35.58
CA ASP A 783 -4.53 -6.94 -36.92
C ASP A 783 -3.47 -6.44 -37.91
N PHE A 784 -3.14 -7.25 -38.92
CA PHE A 784 -2.21 -6.84 -39.97
C PHE A 784 -2.85 -5.70 -40.81
N PRO A 785 -2.08 -4.72 -41.31
CA PRO A 785 -2.61 -3.65 -42.15
C PRO A 785 -3.46 -4.16 -43.33
N GLY A 786 -4.69 -3.66 -43.46
CA GLY A 786 -5.64 -4.06 -44.51
C GLY A 786 -6.34 -5.41 -44.30
N SER A 787 -6.01 -6.15 -43.24
CA SER A 787 -6.68 -7.40 -42.89
C SER A 787 -8.04 -7.14 -42.22
N ALA A 788 -8.95 -8.12 -42.32
CA ALA A 788 -10.21 -8.07 -41.57
C ALA A 788 -9.94 -8.32 -40.08
N MET A 789 -10.69 -7.65 -39.20
CA MET A 789 -10.56 -7.80 -37.75
C MET A 789 -10.63 -9.28 -37.33
N GLY A 790 -9.52 -9.80 -36.82
CA GLY A 790 -9.38 -11.17 -36.32
C GLY A 790 -9.48 -11.28 -34.79
N HIS A 791 -9.32 -10.15 -34.11
CA HIS A 791 -9.30 -10.03 -32.66
C HIS A 791 -10.70 -9.86 -32.04
N TRP A 792 -10.90 -10.41 -30.84
CA TRP A 792 -12.15 -10.21 -30.11
C TRP A 792 -12.20 -8.85 -29.43
N THR A 793 -13.37 -8.22 -29.42
CA THR A 793 -13.58 -6.96 -28.71
C THR A 793 -13.24 -7.10 -27.22
N SER A 794 -12.37 -6.23 -26.72
CA SER A 794 -12.07 -6.13 -25.29
C SER A 794 -13.33 -5.84 -24.47
N LEU A 795 -13.41 -6.40 -23.26
CA LEU A 795 -14.49 -6.11 -22.31
C LEU A 795 -14.33 -4.73 -21.63
N HIS A 796 -13.16 -4.11 -21.79
CA HIS A 796 -12.82 -2.83 -21.17
C HIS A 796 -12.71 -1.72 -22.21
N ILE A 797 -13.09 -0.52 -21.80
CA ILE A 797 -12.95 0.69 -22.61
C ILE A 797 -11.49 1.20 -22.68
N ASP A 798 -10.57 0.62 -21.92
CA ASP A 798 -9.16 0.98 -21.95
C ASP A 798 -8.43 0.27 -23.10
N ILE A 799 -8.76 0.71 -24.30
CA ILE A 799 -8.14 0.28 -25.56
C ILE A 799 -7.65 1.51 -26.32
N LEU A 800 -6.75 1.31 -27.29
CA LEU A 800 -6.38 2.40 -28.18
C LEU A 800 -7.58 2.81 -29.03
N PRO A 801 -7.82 4.11 -29.25
CA PRO A 801 -8.88 4.56 -30.11
C PRO A 801 -8.60 4.11 -31.54
N GLY A 802 -9.61 3.50 -32.17
CA GLY A 802 -9.58 3.23 -33.61
C GLY A 802 -9.83 4.49 -34.44
N GLU A 803 -9.83 4.33 -35.75
CA GLU A 803 -10.18 5.41 -36.67
C GLU A 803 -11.65 5.84 -36.49
N PRO A 804 -11.99 7.13 -36.64
CA PRO A 804 -13.38 7.62 -36.56
C PRO A 804 -14.36 6.92 -37.51
N GLN A 805 -13.84 6.25 -38.54
CA GLN A 805 -14.60 5.56 -39.59
C GLN A 805 -14.83 4.08 -39.31
N HIS A 806 -14.14 3.50 -38.31
CA HIS A 806 -14.28 2.11 -37.90
C HIS A 806 -14.74 2.09 -36.44
N LEU A 807 -16.03 1.76 -36.23
CA LEU A 807 -16.54 1.49 -34.88
C LEU A 807 -15.91 0.18 -34.39
N HIS A 808 -15.02 0.29 -33.40
CA HIS A 808 -14.48 -0.84 -32.64
C HIS A 808 -15.44 -1.26 -31.52
#